data_AF-A0A972RLS3-F1
#
_entry.id   AF-A0A972RLS3-F1
#
_cell.length_a   1.000
_cell.length_b   1.000
_cell.length_c   1.000
_cell.angle_alpha   90.00
_cell.angle_beta   90.00
_cell.angle_gamma   90.00
#
_symmetry.space_group_name_H-M   'P 1'
#
loop_
_entity.id
_entity.type
_entity.pdbx_description
1 polymer ?
#
loop_
_entity_poly.entity_id
_entity_poly.type
_entity_poly.pdbx_seq_one_letter_code
_entity_poly.pdbx_strand_id
1 'polypeptide(L)'
;MDHQDDFAEVEFTTNEEQPASETPPPAGRRNWIEVLLDPQTLQGLMLCGAGLLVLGLVVWLWSIGIFENKLVVATCLGVANFSLLAVGVSGARFTRYQTASKAITMLACLVMPLNLWFYDVQGLITLDQGGHLWVPALVCCALYVLVARVLADPLFVKAIVGGVTMTGLLFLADNQVGRLWEIMAPSSFLVVLGMICIHVERAFPPEDGPFSRAKFGRAFFQAGHVVMGLGLAVLLVGRLVGRLYEPFLTGWDWISMPAVATQTNLQLLALALALGAAYSYVYSQVVVQAKGRYLTSAVLTLLWSAIILLDLLQIELTATLLVVEMLVPIALAWVSLRTSNHLVRLHGALVAEILATLLLFVGVSVSLGIFNSTAIMQSHLWLTIFFAEAAVCFAILTRVASRLTPAIFAAISICAATWQLLLLLGVTQYVFILAATLVGIFCLVISVFTRKSDDDFSQFALVSQWTGRLCISFGSVATLLITLARLLTSETEWSLLALLIAQTIACGFAGFLAKDSTWRRHFWVLATVQVLMTLLVVNALSTLTFWQRGEVLLTVAGLTMLATGYWGWYRESDRKEEWVSFNLALGSFLSAAPLTLGMLVQRFDGGLTDWGWVVTHEAGVLIVGLLLLGAGVLCRIRWSTIFGSTTLLVYVVSLIGLVRLPDQLQSTAIYMMVGGGLFFGTAVLLSIYRDRLLAIPKQAQAGEGVFRVLKWR
;
A
#
# COMPACT_ATOMS: atom_id res chain seq x y z
N MET A 1 -16.88 63.26 -31.56
CA MET A 1 -15.54 62.63 -31.60
C MET A 1 -15.63 61.36 -30.75
N ASP A 2 -16.57 60.47 -31.04
CA ASP A 2 -16.70 59.66 -32.27
C ASP A 2 -15.68 58.52 -32.25
N HIS A 3 -16.05 57.45 -31.55
CA HIS A 3 -15.62 56.10 -31.88
C HIS A 3 -16.80 55.14 -31.65
N GLN A 4 -17.74 55.23 -32.59
CA GLN A 4 -18.28 54.11 -33.36
C GLN A 4 -18.48 52.78 -32.60
N ASP A 5 -19.74 52.50 -32.28
CA ASP A 5 -20.20 51.19 -31.83
C ASP A 5 -19.98 50.12 -32.92
N ASP A 6 -19.14 49.14 -32.63
CA ASP A 6 -18.94 47.96 -33.49
C ASP A 6 -19.77 46.81 -32.92
N PHE A 7 -21.05 46.78 -33.27
CA PHE A 7 -21.98 45.71 -32.93
C PHE A 7 -21.61 44.44 -33.71
N ALA A 8 -20.81 43.57 -33.09
CA ALA A 8 -20.61 42.22 -33.59
C ALA A 8 -21.95 41.48 -33.60
N GLU A 9 -22.49 41.21 -34.79
CA GLU A 9 -23.61 40.30 -34.98
C GLU A 9 -23.23 38.93 -34.41
N VAL A 10 -23.82 38.58 -33.27
CA VAL A 10 -23.84 37.20 -32.80
C VAL A 10 -24.80 36.45 -33.72
N GLU A 11 -24.25 35.93 -34.81
CA GLU A 11 -24.94 35.06 -35.75
C GLU A 11 -25.56 33.91 -34.96
N PHE A 12 -26.88 33.97 -34.80
CA PHE A 12 -27.66 33.02 -34.02
C PHE A 12 -27.79 31.73 -34.85
N THR A 13 -26.69 30.98 -34.91
CA THR A 13 -26.65 29.64 -35.49
C THR A 13 -27.76 28.83 -34.84
N THR A 14 -28.80 28.59 -35.61
CA THR A 14 -29.90 27.71 -35.22
C THR A 14 -29.27 26.35 -34.99
N ASN A 15 -29.22 25.92 -33.73
CA ASN A 15 -28.86 24.56 -33.38
C ASN A 15 -29.84 23.64 -34.10
N GLU A 16 -29.43 23.09 -35.23
CA GLU A 16 -30.03 21.85 -35.74
C GLU A 16 -30.03 20.88 -34.57
N GLU A 17 -31.20 20.35 -34.23
CA GLU A 17 -31.34 19.36 -33.17
C GLU A 17 -30.51 18.13 -33.56
N GLN A 18 -29.27 18.09 -33.07
CA GLN A 18 -28.44 16.90 -33.13
C GLN A 18 -29.27 15.79 -32.49
N PRO A 19 -29.69 14.75 -33.25
CA PRO A 19 -30.66 13.78 -32.76
C PRO A 19 -30.08 13.16 -31.50
N ALA A 20 -30.83 13.27 -30.40
CA ALA A 20 -30.35 13.00 -29.05
C ALA A 20 -29.57 11.70 -29.02
N SER A 21 -28.24 11.80 -28.85
CA SER A 21 -27.37 10.63 -28.94
C SER A 21 -27.79 9.65 -27.85
N GLU A 22 -28.42 8.55 -28.25
CA GLU A 22 -28.88 7.51 -27.33
C GLU A 22 -27.69 7.13 -26.47
N THR A 23 -27.76 7.46 -25.18
CA THR A 23 -26.70 7.08 -24.25
C THR A 23 -26.70 5.56 -24.21
N PRO A 24 -25.62 4.89 -24.69
CA PRO A 24 -25.64 3.45 -24.84
C PRO A 24 -25.95 2.83 -23.48
N PRO A 25 -26.89 1.86 -23.41
CA PRO A 25 -27.41 1.37 -22.15
C PRO A 25 -26.25 0.95 -21.23
N PRO A 26 -26.29 1.31 -19.93
CA PRO A 26 -25.15 1.15 -19.03
C PRO A 26 -24.67 -0.29 -19.09
N ALA A 27 -23.43 -0.47 -19.56
CA ALA A 27 -22.92 -1.77 -19.98
C ALA A 27 -23.17 -2.82 -18.87
N GLY A 28 -24.13 -3.71 -19.14
CA GLY A 28 -24.53 -4.74 -18.19
C GLY A 28 -23.30 -5.52 -17.75
N ARG A 29 -23.16 -5.78 -16.45
CA ARG A 29 -21.98 -6.44 -15.86
C ARG A 29 -21.64 -7.68 -16.70
N ARG A 30 -20.59 -7.58 -17.52
CA ARG A 30 -20.16 -8.66 -18.41
C ARG A 30 -19.97 -9.91 -17.59
N ASN A 31 -20.52 -11.02 -18.08
CA ASN A 31 -20.44 -12.29 -17.37
C ASN A 31 -18.95 -12.65 -17.25
N TRP A 32 -18.51 -13.22 -16.11
CA TRP A 32 -17.09 -13.55 -15.90
C TRP A 32 -16.53 -14.47 -16.99
N ILE A 33 -17.39 -15.34 -17.53
CA ILE A 33 -17.12 -16.22 -18.68
C ILE A 33 -16.77 -15.42 -19.95
N GLU A 34 -17.38 -14.25 -20.15
CA GLU A 34 -17.16 -13.39 -21.31
C GLU A 34 -15.83 -12.63 -21.24
N VAL A 35 -15.41 -12.22 -20.04
CA VAL A 35 -14.12 -11.54 -19.79
C VAL A 35 -12.94 -12.50 -19.93
N LEU A 36 -13.10 -13.76 -19.49
CA LEU A 36 -12.10 -14.81 -19.61
C LEU A 36 -11.82 -15.20 -21.09
N LEU A 37 -12.75 -14.89 -21.99
CA LEU A 37 -12.73 -15.25 -23.41
C LEU A 37 -12.47 -14.04 -24.34
N ASP A 38 -11.93 -12.95 -23.79
CA ASP A 38 -11.46 -11.79 -24.55
C ASP A 38 -10.13 -12.10 -25.28
N PRO A 39 -9.98 -11.77 -26.58
CA PRO A 39 -8.74 -11.99 -27.33
C PRO A 39 -7.48 -11.37 -26.69
N GLN A 40 -7.58 -10.26 -25.93
CA GLN A 40 -6.42 -9.71 -25.23
C GLN A 40 -6.01 -10.58 -24.03
N THR A 41 -6.98 -11.10 -23.27
CA THR A 41 -6.78 -12.07 -22.19
C THR A 41 -6.13 -13.35 -22.73
N LEU A 42 -6.61 -13.85 -23.86
CA LEU A 42 -6.06 -15.04 -24.52
C LEU A 42 -4.63 -14.80 -25.02
N GLN A 43 -4.32 -13.63 -25.59
CA GLN A 43 -2.95 -13.26 -25.97
C GLN A 43 -2.01 -13.21 -24.75
N GLY A 44 -2.46 -12.65 -23.63
CA GLY A 44 -1.69 -12.65 -22.38
C GLY A 44 -1.42 -14.06 -21.84
N LEU A 45 -2.43 -14.94 -21.88
CA LEU A 45 -2.32 -16.33 -21.41
C LEU A 45 -1.39 -17.15 -22.33
N MET A 46 -1.44 -16.94 -23.65
CA MET A 46 -0.50 -17.53 -24.60
C MET A 46 0.94 -17.04 -24.40
N LEU A 47 1.14 -15.74 -24.17
CA LEU A 47 2.47 -15.15 -23.96
C LEU A 47 3.08 -15.62 -22.63
N CYS A 48 2.28 -15.76 -21.57
CA CYS A 48 2.68 -16.34 -20.30
C CYS A 48 3.01 -17.84 -20.43
N GLY A 49 2.19 -18.61 -21.15
CA GLY A 49 2.46 -20.02 -21.46
C GLY A 49 3.74 -20.23 -22.28
N ALA A 50 3.96 -19.40 -23.30
CA ALA A 50 5.19 -19.40 -24.08
C ALA A 50 6.41 -19.00 -23.25
N GLY A 51 6.26 -18.04 -22.33
CA GLY A 51 7.30 -17.66 -21.37
C GLY A 51 7.68 -18.80 -20.41
N LEU A 52 6.69 -19.48 -19.82
CA LEU A 52 6.91 -20.67 -18.98
C LEU A 52 7.55 -21.82 -19.77
N LEU A 53 7.20 -21.99 -21.04
CA LEU A 53 7.78 -23.02 -21.92
C LEU A 53 9.23 -22.68 -22.28
N VAL A 54 9.53 -21.43 -22.67
CA VAL A 54 10.91 -20.98 -22.93
C VAL A 54 11.76 -21.03 -21.66
N LEU A 55 11.21 -20.69 -20.49
CA LEU A 55 11.91 -20.80 -19.21
C LEU A 55 12.17 -22.27 -18.85
N GLY A 56 11.17 -23.15 -18.99
CA GLY A 56 11.34 -24.60 -18.83
C GLY A 56 12.38 -25.18 -19.80
N LEU A 57 12.40 -24.71 -21.05
CA LEU A 57 13.39 -25.07 -22.06
C LEU A 57 14.79 -24.57 -21.70
N VAL A 58 14.94 -23.34 -21.18
CA VAL A 58 16.24 -22.80 -20.73
C VAL A 58 16.75 -23.55 -19.50
N VAL A 59 15.88 -23.86 -18.52
CA VAL A 59 16.22 -24.71 -17.37
C VAL A 59 16.62 -26.12 -17.81
N TRP A 60 15.95 -26.66 -18.83
CA TRP A 60 16.27 -27.98 -19.39
C TRP A 60 17.57 -28.00 -20.20
N LEU A 61 17.82 -27.00 -21.07
CA LEU A 61 19.09 -26.84 -21.79
C LEU A 61 20.26 -26.56 -20.84
N TRP A 62 20.01 -25.89 -19.71
CA TRP A 62 20.96 -25.76 -18.61
C TRP A 62 21.21 -27.12 -17.93
N SER A 63 20.16 -27.89 -17.62
CA SER A 63 20.32 -29.24 -17.04
C SER A 63 21.05 -30.25 -17.95
N ILE A 64 21.21 -29.92 -19.24
CA ILE A 64 21.92 -30.72 -20.26
C ILE A 64 23.37 -30.23 -20.50
N GLY A 65 23.79 -29.08 -19.96
CA GLY A 65 25.20 -28.67 -19.94
C GLY A 65 25.75 -27.94 -21.18
N ILE A 66 24.91 -27.35 -22.04
CA ILE A 66 25.36 -26.74 -23.31
C ILE A 66 26.28 -25.50 -23.14
N PHE A 67 26.32 -24.87 -21.97
CA PHE A 67 26.93 -23.55 -21.76
C PHE A 67 28.38 -23.56 -21.18
N GLU A 68 29.14 -24.64 -21.34
CA GLU A 68 30.44 -24.83 -20.65
C GLU A 68 31.62 -24.00 -21.20
N ASN A 69 31.72 -23.72 -22.51
CA ASN A 69 32.87 -22.99 -23.08
C ASN A 69 32.70 -21.46 -23.05
N LYS A 70 33.23 -20.86 -21.98
CA LYS A 70 33.17 -19.42 -21.67
C LYS A 70 33.67 -18.49 -22.79
N LEU A 71 34.79 -18.82 -23.44
CA LEU A 71 35.40 -17.98 -24.48
C LEU A 71 34.58 -17.95 -25.77
N VAL A 72 34.00 -19.09 -26.15
CA VAL A 72 33.10 -19.17 -27.31
C VAL A 72 31.86 -18.32 -27.07
N VAL A 73 31.23 -18.45 -25.90
CA VAL A 73 30.04 -17.65 -25.55
C VAL A 73 30.36 -16.15 -25.52
N ALA A 74 31.48 -15.73 -24.90
CA ALA A 74 31.94 -14.34 -24.92
C ALA A 74 32.11 -13.79 -26.34
N THR A 75 32.78 -14.56 -27.20
CA THR A 75 33.06 -14.16 -28.59
C THR A 75 31.76 -14.07 -29.40
N CYS A 76 30.86 -15.05 -29.27
CA CYS A 76 29.56 -15.03 -29.94
C CYS A 76 28.69 -13.85 -29.49
N LEU A 77 28.62 -13.55 -28.19
CA LEU A 77 27.90 -12.38 -27.66
C LEU A 77 28.51 -11.06 -28.16
N GLY A 78 29.84 -10.95 -28.18
CA GLY A 78 30.55 -9.80 -28.74
C GLY A 78 30.24 -9.59 -30.22
N VAL A 79 30.47 -10.60 -31.05
CA VAL A 79 30.24 -10.56 -32.50
C VAL A 79 28.78 -10.30 -32.84
N ALA A 80 27.83 -10.95 -32.16
CA ALA A 80 26.41 -10.70 -32.35
C ALA A 80 26.04 -9.25 -32.04
N ASN A 81 26.54 -8.70 -30.93
CA ASN A 81 26.22 -7.33 -30.55
C ASN A 81 26.88 -6.28 -31.48
N PHE A 82 28.12 -6.50 -31.92
CA PHE A 82 28.76 -5.67 -32.94
C PHE A 82 28.02 -5.75 -34.28
N SER A 83 27.53 -6.92 -34.67
CA SER A 83 26.72 -7.11 -35.88
C SER A 83 25.40 -6.34 -35.80
N LEU A 84 24.68 -6.43 -34.68
CA LEU A 84 23.47 -5.64 -34.43
C LEU A 84 23.75 -4.13 -34.48
N LEU A 85 24.85 -3.67 -33.87
CA LEU A 85 25.24 -2.26 -33.91
C LEU A 85 25.53 -1.79 -35.35
N ALA A 86 26.31 -2.57 -36.11
CA ALA A 86 26.66 -2.26 -37.49
C ALA A 86 25.43 -2.27 -38.41
N VAL A 87 24.54 -3.26 -38.28
CA VAL A 87 23.27 -3.34 -39.01
C VAL A 87 22.36 -2.17 -38.66
N GLY A 88 22.25 -1.79 -37.38
CA GLY A 88 21.46 -0.63 -36.96
C GLY A 88 21.99 0.69 -37.51
N VAL A 89 23.29 0.95 -37.40
CA VAL A 89 23.93 2.19 -37.91
C VAL A 89 23.86 2.27 -39.43
N SER A 90 24.16 1.17 -40.13
CA SER A 90 24.06 1.06 -41.59
C SER A 90 22.61 1.24 -42.05
N GLY A 91 21.66 0.54 -41.42
CA GLY A 91 20.24 0.65 -41.68
C GLY A 91 19.70 2.07 -41.49
N ALA A 92 20.14 2.77 -40.44
CA ALA A 92 19.72 4.14 -40.15
C ALA A 92 20.29 5.16 -41.16
N ARG A 93 21.45 4.86 -41.77
CA ARG A 93 22.09 5.73 -42.77
C ARG A 93 21.60 5.48 -44.19
N PHE A 94 21.33 4.23 -44.56
CA PHE A 94 21.08 3.83 -45.95
C PHE A 94 19.63 3.39 -46.24
N THR A 95 18.76 3.26 -45.25
CA THR A 95 17.36 2.80 -45.46
C THR A 95 16.31 3.82 -45.00
N ARG A 96 15.09 3.67 -45.54
CA ARG A 96 13.90 4.40 -45.09
C ARG A 96 13.43 4.03 -43.67
N TYR A 97 13.87 2.90 -43.11
CA TYR A 97 13.41 2.38 -41.83
C TYR A 97 14.24 2.94 -40.65
N GLN A 98 14.40 4.26 -40.60
CA GLN A 98 15.28 4.92 -39.65
C GLN A 98 14.89 4.65 -38.18
N THR A 99 13.60 4.66 -37.84
CA THR A 99 13.13 4.40 -36.47
C THR A 99 13.47 2.98 -35.99
N ALA A 100 13.21 1.96 -36.81
CA ALA A 100 13.55 0.58 -36.50
C ALA A 100 15.07 0.38 -36.39
N SER A 101 15.83 0.99 -37.31
CA SER A 101 17.29 0.91 -37.31
C SER A 101 17.91 1.59 -36.08
N LYS A 102 17.41 2.77 -35.68
CA LYS A 102 17.79 3.45 -34.43
C LYS A 102 17.44 2.62 -33.19
N ALA A 103 16.30 1.93 -33.18
CA ALA A 103 15.93 1.03 -32.09
C ALA A 103 16.88 -0.18 -31.99
N ILE A 104 17.27 -0.78 -33.11
CA ILE A 104 18.29 -1.85 -33.17
C ILE A 104 19.65 -1.33 -32.68
N THR A 105 20.09 -0.15 -33.12
CA THR A 105 21.32 0.48 -32.61
C THR A 105 21.26 0.72 -31.10
N MET A 106 20.14 1.23 -30.59
CA MET A 106 19.95 1.50 -29.16
C MET A 106 19.93 0.20 -28.34
N LEU A 107 19.32 -0.87 -28.86
CA LEU A 107 19.37 -2.21 -28.26
C LEU A 107 20.81 -2.72 -28.19
N ALA A 108 21.59 -2.60 -29.26
CA ALA A 108 22.98 -3.02 -29.26
C ALA A 108 23.85 -2.21 -28.26
N CYS A 109 23.60 -0.90 -28.13
CA CYS A 109 24.23 -0.07 -27.10
C CYS A 109 23.79 -0.47 -25.67
N LEU A 110 22.56 -0.95 -25.47
CA LEU A 110 22.07 -1.39 -24.16
C LEU A 110 22.58 -2.79 -23.78
N VAL A 111 22.80 -3.66 -24.76
CA VAL A 111 23.37 -5.00 -24.56
C VAL A 111 24.89 -4.97 -24.37
N MET A 112 25.60 -3.97 -24.91
CA MET A 112 27.07 -3.91 -24.84
C MET A 112 27.64 -3.93 -23.40
N PRO A 113 27.07 -3.22 -22.40
CA PRO A 113 27.42 -3.36 -20.99
C PRO A 113 27.26 -4.78 -20.41
N LEU A 114 26.28 -5.55 -20.89
CA LEU A 114 26.04 -6.92 -20.39
C LEU A 114 27.20 -7.86 -20.76
N ASN A 115 27.89 -7.60 -21.87
CA ASN A 115 29.10 -8.34 -22.23
C ASN A 115 30.23 -8.09 -21.20
N LEU A 116 30.31 -6.91 -20.59
CA LEU A 116 31.30 -6.62 -19.54
C LEU A 116 31.02 -7.42 -18.26
N TRP A 117 29.74 -7.47 -17.85
CA TRP A 117 29.30 -8.33 -16.75
C TRP A 117 29.58 -9.81 -17.02
N PHE A 118 29.37 -10.27 -18.27
CA PHE A 118 29.71 -11.64 -18.67
C PHE A 118 31.23 -11.90 -18.58
N TYR A 119 32.08 -10.95 -18.97
CA TYR A 119 33.54 -11.11 -18.87
C TYR A 119 34.02 -11.21 -17.42
N ASP A 120 33.41 -10.46 -16.50
CA ASP A 120 33.71 -10.48 -15.07
C ASP A 120 33.27 -11.82 -14.44
N VAL A 121 31.97 -12.15 -14.53
CA VAL A 121 31.37 -13.37 -13.92
C VAL A 121 32.01 -14.66 -14.45
N GLN A 122 32.43 -14.69 -15.71
CA GLN A 122 33.09 -15.88 -16.27
C GLN A 122 34.57 -16.00 -15.91
N GLY A 123 35.19 -14.98 -15.32
CA GLY A 123 36.62 -14.98 -15.00
C GLY A 123 37.52 -14.65 -16.19
N LEU A 124 37.00 -13.97 -17.22
CA LEU A 124 37.76 -13.58 -18.42
C LEU A 124 38.49 -12.25 -18.23
N ILE A 125 37.80 -11.26 -17.66
CA ILE A 125 38.35 -9.94 -17.31
C ILE A 125 37.70 -9.55 -15.98
N THR A 126 38.30 -9.94 -14.87
CA THR A 126 37.75 -9.74 -13.52
C THR A 126 38.16 -8.39 -12.92
N LEU A 127 37.26 -7.78 -12.16
CA LEU A 127 37.57 -6.62 -11.33
C LEU A 127 38.58 -6.98 -10.22
N ASP A 128 38.37 -8.12 -9.56
CA ASP A 128 39.16 -8.56 -8.40
C ASP A 128 40.66 -8.77 -8.70
N GLN A 129 41.01 -9.22 -9.91
CA GLN A 129 42.42 -9.43 -10.30
C GLN A 129 43.07 -8.16 -10.89
N GLY A 130 42.37 -7.01 -10.86
CA GLY A 130 42.84 -5.78 -11.50
C GLY A 130 42.87 -5.91 -13.02
N GLY A 131 41.95 -6.68 -13.61
CA GLY A 131 41.90 -6.96 -15.06
C GLY A 131 41.54 -5.76 -15.95
N HIS A 132 41.44 -4.55 -15.38
CA HIS A 132 41.16 -3.31 -16.10
C HIS A 132 39.89 -3.36 -16.97
N LEU A 133 38.78 -3.90 -16.42
CA LEU A 133 37.48 -4.00 -17.09
C LEU A 133 36.93 -2.63 -17.57
N TRP A 134 37.42 -1.53 -16.97
CA TRP A 134 37.17 -0.16 -17.43
C TRP A 134 37.74 0.14 -18.83
N VAL A 135 38.75 -0.60 -19.32
CA VAL A 135 39.31 -0.42 -20.68
C VAL A 135 38.31 -0.88 -21.76
N PRO A 136 37.75 -2.11 -21.73
CA PRO A 136 36.60 -2.46 -22.57
C PRO A 136 35.41 -1.50 -22.44
N ALA A 137 35.11 -1.00 -21.24
CA ALA A 137 34.05 0.00 -21.04
C ALA A 137 34.35 1.34 -21.76
N LEU A 138 35.60 1.80 -21.73
CA LEU A 138 36.05 2.98 -22.46
C LEU A 138 35.94 2.79 -23.99
N VAL A 139 36.20 1.59 -24.50
CA VAL A 139 35.95 1.25 -25.92
C VAL A 139 34.46 1.36 -26.25
N CYS A 140 33.56 0.88 -25.38
CA CYS A 140 32.11 1.05 -25.54
C CYS A 140 31.73 2.55 -25.59
N CYS A 141 32.33 3.38 -24.74
CA CYS A 141 32.12 4.83 -24.76
C CYS A 141 32.55 5.47 -26.08
N ALA A 142 33.73 5.11 -26.59
CA ALA A 142 34.23 5.61 -27.87
C ALA A 142 33.30 5.21 -29.02
N LEU A 143 32.74 4.00 -29.00
CA LEU A 143 31.71 3.56 -29.94
C LEU A 143 30.42 4.39 -29.81
N TYR A 144 29.96 4.71 -28.61
CA TYR A 144 28.78 5.57 -28.43
C TYR A 144 29.03 7.01 -28.94
N VAL A 145 30.24 7.55 -28.76
CA VAL A 145 30.64 8.85 -29.34
C VAL A 145 30.62 8.80 -30.86
N LEU A 146 31.16 7.72 -31.45
CA LEU A 146 31.13 7.50 -32.90
C LEU A 146 29.68 7.39 -33.42
N VAL A 147 28.83 6.59 -32.77
CA VAL A 147 27.41 6.41 -33.16
C VAL A 147 26.63 7.72 -33.04
N ALA A 148 26.79 8.47 -31.95
CA ALA A 148 26.14 9.78 -31.80
C ALA A 148 26.60 10.80 -32.86
N ARG A 149 27.89 10.79 -33.22
CA ARG A 149 28.45 11.64 -34.28
C ARG A 149 27.92 11.24 -35.67
N VAL A 150 27.82 9.94 -35.96
CA VAL A 150 27.37 9.42 -37.26
C VAL A 150 25.87 9.58 -37.47
N LEU A 151 25.06 9.34 -36.43
CA LEU A 151 23.59 9.40 -36.52
C LEU A 151 23.01 10.79 -36.18
N ALA A 152 23.82 11.70 -35.62
CA ALA A 152 23.42 13.05 -35.20
C ALA A 152 22.13 13.07 -34.33
N ASP A 153 21.92 12.03 -33.52
CA ASP A 153 20.70 11.84 -32.75
C ASP A 153 20.96 12.02 -31.24
N PRO A 154 20.21 12.91 -30.55
CA PRO A 154 20.40 13.23 -29.14
C PRO A 154 20.14 12.06 -28.17
N LEU A 155 19.53 10.95 -28.60
CA LEU A 155 19.38 9.77 -27.75
C LEU A 155 20.74 9.11 -27.45
N PHE A 156 21.67 9.08 -28.41
CA PHE A 156 22.99 8.50 -28.18
C PHE A 156 23.89 9.37 -27.30
N VAL A 157 23.59 10.66 -27.12
CA VAL A 157 24.23 11.49 -26.07
C VAL A 157 23.97 10.91 -24.68
N LYS A 158 22.76 10.38 -24.43
CA LYS A 158 22.43 9.72 -23.16
C LYS A 158 23.21 8.41 -22.99
N ALA A 159 23.41 7.67 -24.09
CA ALA A 159 24.28 6.48 -24.10
C ALA A 159 25.75 6.83 -23.82
N ILE A 160 26.30 7.92 -24.40
CA ILE A 160 27.65 8.41 -24.09
C ILE A 160 27.78 8.69 -22.59
N VAL A 161 26.86 9.50 -22.03
CA VAL A 161 26.92 9.87 -20.60
C VAL A 161 26.81 8.63 -19.71
N GLY A 162 25.89 7.71 -20.00
CA GLY A 162 25.76 6.44 -19.28
C GLY A 162 27.02 5.56 -19.39
N GLY A 163 27.67 5.52 -20.56
CA GLY A 163 28.94 4.84 -20.77
C GLY A 163 30.07 5.44 -19.94
N VAL A 164 30.23 6.77 -19.96
CA VAL A 164 31.25 7.47 -19.16
C VAL A 164 31.02 7.24 -17.67
N THR A 165 29.76 7.30 -17.22
CA THR A 165 29.38 6.93 -15.86
C THR A 165 29.79 5.49 -15.52
N MET A 166 29.41 4.51 -16.34
CA MET A 166 29.77 3.10 -16.11
C MET A 166 31.28 2.88 -16.09
N THR A 167 32.01 3.51 -17.03
CA THR A 167 33.47 3.38 -17.14
C THR A 167 34.18 3.95 -15.92
N GLY A 168 33.74 5.11 -15.41
CA GLY A 168 34.30 5.69 -14.20
C GLY A 168 33.97 4.88 -12.94
N LEU A 169 32.77 4.28 -12.86
CA LEU A 169 32.43 3.36 -11.76
C LEU A 169 33.27 2.07 -11.82
N LEU A 170 33.49 1.49 -13.00
CA LEU A 170 34.38 0.34 -13.18
C LEU A 170 35.85 0.68 -12.88
N PHE A 171 36.29 1.91 -13.16
CA PHE A 171 37.62 2.39 -12.77
C PHE A 171 37.76 2.52 -11.25
N LEU A 172 36.73 3.01 -10.55
CA LEU A 172 36.70 3.02 -9.08
C LEU A 172 36.64 1.59 -8.48
N ALA A 173 36.13 0.62 -9.23
CA ALA A 173 35.98 -0.78 -8.83
C ALA A 173 37.23 -1.64 -9.06
N ASP A 174 38.13 -1.20 -9.94
CA ASP A 174 39.40 -1.88 -10.20
C ASP A 174 40.19 -2.04 -8.90
N ASN A 175 40.73 -3.24 -8.63
CA ASN A 175 41.41 -3.55 -7.36
C ASN A 175 42.62 -2.63 -7.08
N GLN A 176 43.25 -2.02 -8.08
CA GLN A 176 44.30 -1.02 -7.85
C GLN A 176 43.78 0.30 -7.23
N VAL A 177 42.49 0.58 -7.41
CA VAL A 177 41.80 1.76 -6.86
C VAL A 177 41.00 1.36 -5.61
N GLY A 178 40.14 0.34 -5.71
CA GLY A 178 39.40 -0.25 -4.59
C GLY A 178 38.32 0.63 -3.96
N ARG A 179 38.01 1.79 -4.54
CA ARG A 179 37.19 2.84 -3.90
C ARG A 179 35.69 2.78 -4.23
N LEU A 180 35.22 1.88 -5.10
CA LEU A 180 33.78 1.79 -5.43
C LEU A 180 32.90 1.61 -4.18
N TRP A 181 33.37 0.81 -3.22
CA TRP A 181 32.67 0.53 -1.96
C TRP A 181 32.70 1.69 -0.96
N GLU A 182 33.62 2.65 -1.10
CA GLU A 182 33.57 3.91 -0.37
C GLU A 182 32.46 4.79 -0.95
N ILE A 183 31.25 4.79 -0.36
CA ILE A 183 30.06 5.54 -0.82
C ILE A 183 30.36 6.97 -1.35
N MET A 184 31.33 7.66 -0.75
CA MET A 184 31.78 8.98 -1.18
C MET A 184 32.41 9.03 -2.57
N ALA A 185 33.18 8.04 -2.99
CA ALA A 185 33.88 8.05 -4.28
C ALA A 185 32.93 7.98 -5.49
N PRO A 186 32.00 7.00 -5.62
CA PRO A 186 31.05 6.98 -6.72
C PRO A 186 30.06 8.14 -6.63
N SER A 187 29.63 8.56 -5.43
CA SER A 187 28.82 9.78 -5.27
C SER A 187 29.54 11.02 -5.83
N SER A 188 30.77 11.28 -5.39
CA SER A 188 31.55 12.45 -5.83
C SER A 188 31.71 12.46 -7.34
N PHE A 189 32.09 11.31 -7.92
CA PHE A 189 32.22 11.15 -9.36
C PHE A 189 30.91 11.43 -10.11
N LEU A 190 29.80 10.83 -9.67
CA LEU A 190 28.48 11.00 -10.27
C LEU A 190 27.96 12.45 -10.16
N VAL A 191 28.08 13.07 -8.99
CA VAL A 191 27.66 14.47 -8.79
C VAL A 191 28.49 15.41 -9.66
N VAL A 192 29.83 15.30 -9.62
CA VAL A 192 30.72 16.17 -10.41
C VAL A 192 30.53 15.96 -11.92
N LEU A 193 30.43 14.72 -12.40
CA LEU A 193 30.14 14.41 -13.81
C LEU A 193 28.78 14.99 -14.23
N GLY A 194 27.75 14.85 -13.38
CA GLY A 194 26.43 15.41 -13.63
C GLY A 194 26.44 16.94 -13.71
N MET A 195 27.17 17.60 -12.80
CA MET A 195 27.41 19.06 -12.83
C MET A 195 28.11 19.48 -14.13
N ILE A 196 29.15 18.76 -14.55
CA ILE A 196 29.86 19.03 -15.82
C ILE A 196 28.87 18.91 -16.99
N CYS A 197 28.09 17.83 -17.09
CA CYS A 197 27.11 17.64 -18.16
C CYS A 197 26.02 18.72 -18.20
N ILE A 198 25.61 19.27 -17.05
CA ILE A 198 24.67 20.41 -16.97
C ILE A 198 25.27 21.68 -17.59
N HIS A 199 26.55 21.97 -17.35
CA HIS A 199 27.22 23.18 -17.87
C HIS A 199 27.71 23.03 -19.32
N VAL A 200 28.06 21.81 -19.74
CA VAL A 200 28.45 21.47 -21.12
C VAL A 200 27.34 21.75 -22.14
N GLU A 201 26.09 21.86 -21.72
CA GLU A 201 24.98 22.36 -22.55
C GLU A 201 25.33 23.66 -23.29
N ARG A 202 26.04 24.57 -22.61
CA ARG A 202 26.43 25.87 -23.17
C ARG A 202 27.55 25.82 -24.19
N ALA A 203 28.36 24.76 -24.21
CA ALA A 203 29.43 24.58 -25.19
C ALA A 203 28.90 24.32 -26.61
N PHE A 204 27.61 23.94 -26.74
CA PHE A 204 26.96 23.79 -28.04
C PHE A 204 26.43 25.15 -28.56
N PRO A 205 26.53 25.39 -29.89
CA PRO A 205 26.05 26.62 -30.50
C PRO A 205 24.52 26.75 -30.36
N PRO A 206 23.99 27.99 -30.24
CA PRO A 206 22.56 28.23 -30.16
C PRO A 206 21.84 28.03 -31.50
N GLU A 207 22.57 28.12 -32.61
CA GLU A 207 22.06 28.00 -33.98
C GLU A 207 21.51 26.60 -34.29
N ASP A 208 20.50 26.55 -35.17
CA ASP A 208 19.87 25.29 -35.56
C ASP A 208 20.77 24.46 -36.48
N GLY A 209 21.13 23.27 -35.99
CA GLY A 209 22.00 22.32 -36.67
C GLY A 209 21.81 20.90 -36.16
N PRO A 210 22.58 19.92 -36.67
CA PRO A 210 22.60 18.56 -36.13
C PRO A 210 23.11 18.53 -34.69
N PHE A 211 24.12 19.34 -34.37
CA PHE A 211 24.77 19.42 -33.05
C PHE A 211 24.40 20.71 -32.28
N SER A 212 23.16 21.20 -32.42
CA SER A 212 22.72 22.42 -31.73
C SER A 212 22.53 22.21 -30.21
N ARG A 213 22.59 23.31 -29.45
CA ARG A 213 22.25 23.33 -28.02
C ARG A 213 20.87 22.75 -27.75
N ALA A 214 19.88 23.03 -28.60
CA ALA A 214 18.51 22.54 -28.46
C ALA A 214 18.39 21.01 -28.50
N LYS A 215 19.28 20.32 -29.24
CA LYS A 215 19.31 18.85 -29.37
C LYS A 215 20.37 18.22 -28.46
N PHE A 216 21.65 18.46 -28.76
CA PHE A 216 22.77 17.80 -28.07
C PHE A 216 23.01 18.38 -26.69
N GLY A 217 23.08 19.70 -26.56
CA GLY A 217 23.25 20.37 -25.26
C GLY A 217 22.13 20.00 -24.27
N ARG A 218 20.88 20.03 -24.72
CA ARG A 218 19.70 19.63 -23.93
C ARG A 218 19.71 18.14 -23.56
N ALA A 219 20.33 17.27 -24.36
CA ALA A 219 20.49 15.86 -24.02
C ALA A 219 21.57 15.64 -22.94
N PHE A 220 22.71 16.34 -23.04
CA PHE A 220 23.73 16.38 -21.97
C PHE A 220 23.14 16.93 -20.66
N PHE A 221 22.40 18.04 -20.72
CA PHE A 221 21.70 18.63 -19.57
C PHE A 221 20.71 17.66 -18.90
N GLN A 222 19.89 16.94 -19.69
CA GLN A 222 18.99 15.92 -19.15
C GLN A 222 19.73 14.75 -18.51
N ALA A 223 20.76 14.22 -19.18
CA ALA A 223 21.55 13.11 -18.65
C ALA A 223 22.33 13.52 -17.39
N GLY A 224 22.88 14.74 -17.36
CA GLY A 224 23.60 15.30 -16.22
C GLY A 224 22.75 15.38 -14.96
N HIS A 225 21.48 15.79 -15.06
CA HIS A 225 20.56 15.74 -13.92
C HIS A 225 20.29 14.31 -13.43
N VAL A 226 20.19 13.32 -14.33
CA VAL A 226 20.00 11.92 -13.94
C VAL A 226 21.24 11.38 -13.21
N VAL A 227 22.44 11.60 -13.76
CA VAL A 227 23.71 11.16 -13.17
C VAL A 227 23.96 11.86 -11.83
N MET A 228 23.74 13.17 -11.75
CA MET A 228 23.83 13.92 -10.48
C MET A 228 22.82 13.39 -9.45
N GLY A 229 21.57 13.14 -9.86
CA GLY A 229 20.54 12.55 -9.02
C GLY A 229 20.91 11.17 -8.46
N LEU A 230 21.53 10.31 -9.28
CA LEU A 230 22.05 9.02 -8.84
C LEU A 230 23.20 9.16 -7.82
N GLY A 231 24.12 10.11 -8.03
CA GLY A 231 25.19 10.39 -7.07
C GLY A 231 24.66 10.86 -5.72
N LEU A 232 23.69 11.78 -5.73
CA LEU A 232 22.99 12.24 -4.54
C LEU A 232 22.21 11.11 -3.86
N ALA A 233 21.60 10.20 -4.62
CA ALA A 233 20.90 9.05 -4.05
C ALA A 233 21.85 8.07 -3.34
N VAL A 234 23.02 7.77 -3.94
CA VAL A 234 24.07 6.94 -3.30
C VAL A 234 24.55 7.58 -2.00
N LEU A 235 24.81 8.89 -2.00
CA LEU A 235 25.21 9.64 -0.81
C LEU A 235 24.13 9.67 0.27
N LEU A 236 22.86 9.86 -0.12
CA LEU A 236 21.72 9.82 0.80
C LEU A 236 21.58 8.44 1.45
N VAL A 237 21.68 7.35 0.66
CA VAL A 237 21.66 5.98 1.17
C VAL A 237 22.79 5.77 2.20
N GLY A 238 24.02 6.22 1.92
CA GLY A 238 25.11 6.09 2.89
C GLY A 238 24.91 6.87 4.19
N ARG A 239 24.35 8.08 4.11
CA ARG A 239 23.99 8.86 5.32
C ARG A 239 22.85 8.21 6.10
N LEU A 240 21.84 7.66 5.42
CA LEU A 240 20.73 6.94 6.03
C LEU A 240 21.19 5.63 6.69
N VAL A 241 21.98 4.81 6.00
CA VAL A 241 22.60 3.60 6.56
C VAL A 241 23.45 3.95 7.78
N GLY A 242 24.21 5.05 7.73
CA GLY A 242 24.95 5.57 8.88
C GLY A 242 24.08 5.93 10.08
N ARG A 243 23.01 6.70 9.87
CA ARG A 243 22.05 7.09 10.93
C ARG A 243 21.23 5.91 11.47
N LEU A 244 20.97 4.89 10.66
CA LEU A 244 20.19 3.70 11.03
C LEU A 244 21.07 2.52 11.48
N TYR A 245 22.40 2.69 11.49
CA TYR A 245 23.33 1.61 11.79
C TYR A 245 23.12 1.04 13.18
N GLU A 246 23.21 1.89 14.21
CA GLU A 246 23.00 1.51 15.60
C GLU A 246 21.62 0.88 15.87
N PRO A 247 20.48 1.51 15.49
CA PRO A 247 19.15 1.00 15.85
C PRO A 247 18.68 -0.24 15.05
N PHE A 248 19.20 -0.53 13.86
CA PHE A 248 18.71 -1.64 13.03
C PHE A 248 19.77 -2.58 12.45
N LEU A 249 21.00 -2.11 12.20
CA LEU A 249 21.98 -2.84 11.40
C LEU A 249 23.16 -3.40 12.22
N THR A 250 23.23 -3.08 13.51
CA THR A 250 24.26 -3.58 14.46
C THR A 250 24.32 -5.10 14.58
N GLY A 251 23.23 -5.81 14.27
CA GLY A 251 23.19 -7.27 14.23
C GLY A 251 23.48 -7.89 12.86
N TRP A 252 23.87 -7.11 11.86
CA TRP A 252 24.09 -7.57 10.48
C TRP A 252 25.58 -7.46 10.09
N ASP A 253 26.37 -8.49 10.43
CA ASP A 253 27.84 -8.55 10.26
C ASP A 253 28.36 -8.21 8.86
N TRP A 254 27.51 -8.27 7.83
CA TRP A 254 27.83 -7.97 6.43
C TRP A 254 27.72 -6.47 6.07
N ILE A 255 27.15 -5.63 6.93
CA ILE A 255 27.15 -4.17 6.76
C ILE A 255 28.16 -3.55 7.72
N SER A 256 29.18 -2.88 7.19
CA SER A 256 30.06 -2.01 7.97
C SER A 256 29.49 -0.59 8.09
N MET A 257 29.66 0.06 9.25
CA MET A 257 29.24 1.47 9.42
C MET A 257 29.94 2.37 8.37
N PRO A 258 29.20 3.08 7.52
CA PRO A 258 29.80 3.77 6.39
C PRO A 258 30.58 5.02 6.83
N ALA A 259 31.82 5.18 6.35
CA ALA A 259 32.73 6.25 6.79
C ALA A 259 32.18 7.68 6.60
N VAL A 260 31.26 7.89 5.66
CA VAL A 260 30.53 9.17 5.48
C VAL A 260 29.68 9.55 6.69
N ALA A 261 29.31 8.60 7.55
CA ALA A 261 28.59 8.84 8.79
C ALA A 261 29.52 9.37 9.89
N THR A 262 30.73 8.81 10.02
CA THR A 262 31.62 9.01 11.17
C THR A 262 32.74 10.01 10.95
N GLN A 263 33.27 10.15 9.73
CA GLN A 263 34.46 10.98 9.48
C GLN A 263 34.09 12.40 9.06
N THR A 264 34.44 13.40 9.88
CA THR A 264 34.18 14.84 9.66
C THR A 264 34.60 15.33 8.27
N ASN A 265 35.74 14.87 7.75
CA ASN A 265 36.21 15.24 6.40
C ASN A 265 35.29 14.74 5.28
N LEU A 266 34.71 13.55 5.43
CA LEU A 266 33.75 12.98 4.48
C LEU A 266 32.37 13.62 4.63
N GLN A 267 31.99 14.05 5.84
CA GLN A 267 30.79 14.86 6.07
C GLN A 267 30.90 16.24 5.41
N LEU A 268 32.05 16.92 5.52
CA LEU A 268 32.34 18.17 4.81
C LEU A 268 32.27 18.02 3.30
N LEU A 269 32.82 16.93 2.74
CA LEU A 269 32.70 16.63 1.32
C LEU A 269 31.25 16.33 0.93
N ALA A 270 30.49 15.59 1.74
CA ALA A 270 29.06 15.34 1.51
C ALA A 270 28.25 16.65 1.46
N LEU A 271 28.53 17.57 2.39
CA LEU A 271 27.94 18.92 2.42
C LEU A 271 28.29 19.70 1.15
N ALA A 272 29.56 19.70 0.73
CA ALA A 272 30.01 20.37 -0.48
C ALA A 272 29.33 19.82 -1.76
N LEU A 273 29.14 18.51 -1.86
CA LEU A 273 28.42 17.88 -2.98
C LEU A 273 26.93 18.23 -2.99
N ALA A 274 26.28 18.23 -1.82
CA ALA A 274 24.87 18.61 -1.70
C ALA A 274 24.63 20.09 -2.03
N LEU A 275 25.54 20.99 -1.61
CA LEU A 275 25.53 22.41 -1.98
C LEU A 275 25.85 22.62 -3.47
N GLY A 276 26.79 21.86 -4.05
CA GLY A 276 27.10 21.90 -5.49
C GLY A 276 25.93 21.45 -6.37
N ALA A 277 25.16 20.46 -5.90
CA ALA A 277 23.91 20.06 -6.53
C ALA A 277 22.81 21.13 -6.38
N ALA A 278 22.66 21.73 -5.20
CA ALA A 278 21.73 22.83 -4.97
C ALA A 278 22.02 24.01 -5.91
N TYR A 279 23.29 24.43 -6.00
CA TYR A 279 23.76 25.41 -6.97
C TYR A 279 23.37 25.01 -8.40
N SER A 280 23.62 23.76 -8.80
CA SER A 280 23.34 23.28 -10.16
C SER A 280 21.84 23.27 -10.48
N TYR A 281 20.97 23.00 -9.50
CA TYR A 281 19.53 23.13 -9.66
C TYR A 281 19.05 24.58 -9.74
N VAL A 282 19.60 25.50 -8.93
CA VAL A 282 19.34 26.95 -9.04
C VAL A 282 19.81 27.48 -10.39
N TYR A 283 21.02 27.12 -10.83
CA TYR A 283 21.54 27.42 -12.16
C TYR A 283 20.59 26.92 -13.26
N SER A 284 20.15 25.66 -13.18
CA SER A 284 19.24 25.08 -14.16
C SER A 284 17.91 25.84 -14.26
N GLN A 285 17.39 26.33 -13.12
CA GLN A 285 16.17 27.13 -13.04
C GLN A 285 16.35 28.55 -13.61
N VAL A 286 17.44 29.24 -13.25
CA VAL A 286 17.66 30.66 -13.59
C VAL A 286 18.24 30.84 -14.99
N VAL A 287 19.12 29.91 -15.41
CA VAL A 287 20.05 30.12 -16.53
C VAL A 287 19.73 29.26 -17.76
N VAL A 288 19.11 28.08 -17.58
CA VAL A 288 18.82 27.13 -18.66
C VAL A 288 17.33 27.10 -18.99
N GLN A 289 16.48 26.67 -18.05
CA GLN A 289 15.02 26.56 -18.25
C GLN A 289 14.27 26.80 -16.93
N ALA A 290 13.49 27.89 -16.87
CA ALA A 290 12.61 28.19 -15.75
C ALA A 290 11.44 27.18 -15.63
N LYS A 291 11.71 26.06 -14.97
CA LYS A 291 10.77 24.95 -14.72
C LYS A 291 10.79 24.63 -13.23
N GLY A 292 9.70 24.98 -12.53
CA GLY A 292 9.61 24.94 -11.06
C GLY A 292 10.15 23.68 -10.37
N ARG A 293 10.13 22.51 -11.03
CA ARG A 293 10.79 21.28 -10.57
C ARG A 293 12.25 21.48 -10.12
N TYR A 294 13.02 22.33 -10.79
CA TYR A 294 14.43 22.58 -10.44
C TYR A 294 14.55 23.40 -9.15
N LEU A 295 13.66 24.38 -8.95
CA LEU A 295 13.58 25.09 -7.68
C LEU A 295 13.21 24.15 -6.54
N THR A 296 12.27 23.22 -6.75
CA THR A 296 11.93 22.18 -5.77
C THR A 296 13.12 21.27 -5.45
N SER A 297 13.86 20.81 -6.46
CA SER A 297 15.07 20.00 -6.25
C SER A 297 16.17 20.79 -5.51
N ALA A 298 16.37 22.07 -5.84
CA ALA A 298 17.33 22.94 -5.15
C ALA A 298 17.01 23.05 -3.65
N VAL A 299 15.74 23.33 -3.32
CA VAL A 299 15.26 23.43 -1.93
C VAL A 299 15.45 22.11 -1.18
N LEU A 300 15.13 20.97 -1.80
CA LEU A 300 15.37 19.65 -1.21
C LEU A 300 16.86 19.41 -0.92
N THR A 301 17.76 19.77 -1.85
CA THR A 301 19.21 19.64 -1.62
C THR A 301 19.75 20.63 -0.57
N LEU A 302 19.17 21.83 -0.45
CA LEU A 302 19.53 22.79 0.61
C LEU A 302 19.08 22.31 1.99
N LEU A 303 17.86 21.78 2.10
CA LEU A 303 17.36 21.18 3.33
C LEU A 303 18.22 20.00 3.77
N TRP A 304 18.60 19.13 2.83
CA TRP A 304 19.51 18.04 3.12
C TRP A 304 20.93 18.52 3.50
N SER A 305 21.43 19.58 2.86
CA SER A 305 22.68 20.24 3.27
C SER A 305 22.61 20.76 4.70
N ALA A 306 21.48 21.34 5.11
CA ALA A 306 21.27 21.78 6.50
C ALA A 306 21.31 20.60 7.49
N ILE A 307 20.71 19.45 7.15
CA ILE A 307 20.80 18.22 7.98
C ILE A 307 22.25 17.74 8.11
N ILE A 308 23.03 17.72 7.01
CA ILE A 308 24.45 17.36 7.06
C ILE A 308 25.24 18.36 7.90
N LEU A 309 24.90 19.66 7.85
CA LEU A 309 25.53 20.70 8.67
C LEU A 309 25.21 20.54 10.17
N LEU A 310 23.96 20.22 10.54
CA LEU A 310 23.58 19.92 11.92
C LEU A 310 24.36 18.72 12.48
N ASP A 311 24.50 17.66 11.67
CA ASP A 311 25.33 16.49 12.01
C ASP A 311 26.82 16.85 12.19
N LEU A 312 27.35 17.70 11.31
CA LEU A 312 28.74 18.17 11.37
C LEU A 312 29.01 19.01 12.64
N LEU A 313 28.02 19.80 13.07
CA LEU A 313 28.04 20.60 14.29
C LEU A 313 27.75 19.78 15.56
N GLN A 314 27.49 18.47 15.43
CA GLN A 314 27.12 17.58 16.53
C GLN A 314 25.91 18.07 17.34
N ILE A 315 24.99 18.78 16.69
CA ILE A 315 23.75 19.25 17.33
C ILE A 315 22.80 18.05 17.40
N GLU A 316 22.61 17.51 18.61
CA GLU A 316 21.66 16.42 18.84
C GLU A 316 20.25 16.84 18.39
N LEU A 317 19.62 15.98 17.59
CA LEU A 317 18.27 16.19 17.07
C LEU A 317 17.24 16.04 18.21
N THR A 318 17.06 17.06 19.02
CA THR A 318 16.12 17.07 20.16
C THR A 318 14.67 17.32 19.72
N ALA A 319 13.70 16.90 20.53
CA ALA A 319 12.29 17.21 20.28
C ALA A 319 12.00 18.72 20.27
N THR A 320 12.75 19.50 21.04
CA THR A 320 12.75 20.98 21.00
C THR A 320 13.26 21.53 19.67
N LEU A 321 14.30 20.93 19.07
CA LEU A 321 14.77 21.33 17.75
C LEU A 321 13.71 21.05 16.67
N LEU A 322 13.00 19.91 16.74
CA LEU A 322 11.90 19.62 15.82
C LEU A 322 10.78 20.66 15.85
N VAL A 323 10.39 21.12 17.05
CA VAL A 323 9.43 22.24 17.23
C VAL A 323 9.95 23.51 16.54
N VAL A 324 11.19 23.92 16.84
CA VAL A 324 11.79 25.13 16.23
C VAL A 324 11.87 25.03 14.70
N GLU A 325 12.26 23.88 14.15
CA GLU A 325 12.32 23.63 12.71
C GLU A 325 10.92 23.64 12.05
N MET A 326 9.87 23.21 12.74
CA MET A 326 8.49 23.25 12.23
C MET A 326 7.93 24.67 12.10
N LEU A 327 8.50 25.66 12.80
CA LEU A 327 8.15 27.07 12.60
C LEU A 327 8.52 27.58 11.19
N VAL A 328 9.54 27.00 10.55
CA VAL A 328 9.99 27.40 9.20
C VAL A 328 8.92 27.11 8.12
N PRO A 329 8.40 25.87 7.95
CA PRO A 329 7.32 25.62 7.01
C PRO A 329 6.02 26.32 7.41
N ILE A 330 5.73 26.55 8.70
CA ILE A 330 4.58 27.39 9.13
C ILE A 330 4.73 28.81 8.61
N ALA A 331 5.90 29.44 8.78
CA ALA A 331 6.15 30.79 8.28
C ALA A 331 6.03 30.86 6.75
N LEU A 332 6.57 29.88 6.03
CA LEU A 332 6.46 29.79 4.57
C LEU A 332 5.01 29.56 4.11
N ALA A 333 4.25 28.71 4.78
CA ALA A 333 2.82 28.48 4.52
C ALA A 333 2.00 29.75 4.76
N TRP A 334 2.30 30.49 5.83
CA TRP A 334 1.65 31.76 6.18
C TRP A 334 1.97 32.88 5.16
N VAL A 335 3.23 33.04 4.76
CA VAL A 335 3.62 33.96 3.68
C VAL A 335 2.94 33.60 2.36
N SER A 336 2.83 32.30 2.06
CA SER A 336 2.13 31.80 0.86
C SER A 336 0.61 32.04 0.92
N LEU A 337 0.00 32.06 2.10
CA LEU A 337 -1.40 32.46 2.30
C LEU A 337 -1.62 33.97 2.11
N ARG A 338 -0.62 34.80 2.46
CA ARG A 338 -0.72 36.27 2.42
C ARG A 338 -0.30 36.90 1.09
N THR A 339 0.52 36.23 0.27
CA THR A 339 1.00 36.80 -0.99
C THR A 339 -0.07 36.78 -2.09
N SER A 340 -0.22 37.89 -2.80
CA SER A 340 -1.09 38.02 -3.97
C SER A 340 -0.48 37.42 -5.24
N ASN A 341 0.84 37.20 -5.28
CA ASN A 341 1.51 36.64 -6.44
C ASN A 341 1.27 35.12 -6.53
N HIS A 342 0.45 34.70 -7.49
CA HIS A 342 0.06 33.31 -7.72
C HIS A 342 1.25 32.33 -7.84
N LEU A 343 2.36 32.74 -8.49
CA LEU A 343 3.54 31.89 -8.63
C LEU A 343 4.27 31.71 -7.31
N VAL A 344 4.43 32.78 -6.52
CA VAL A 344 5.06 32.72 -5.18
C VAL A 344 4.19 31.90 -4.23
N ARG A 345 2.86 32.10 -4.27
CA ARG A 345 1.89 31.34 -3.47
C ARG A 345 1.98 29.83 -3.74
N LEU A 346 1.97 29.40 -4.99
CA LEU A 346 2.02 27.97 -5.33
C LEU A 346 3.38 27.32 -5.00
N HIS A 347 4.50 27.97 -5.33
CA HIS A 347 5.83 27.38 -5.08
C HIS A 347 6.20 27.42 -3.59
N GLY A 348 5.85 28.50 -2.87
CA GLY A 348 6.04 28.61 -1.43
C GLY A 348 5.22 27.58 -0.66
N ALA A 349 3.96 27.36 -1.05
CA ALA A 349 3.13 26.31 -0.47
C ALA A 349 3.69 24.91 -0.73
N LEU A 350 4.15 24.61 -1.95
CA LEU A 350 4.77 23.32 -2.28
C LEU A 350 6.06 23.08 -1.47
N VAL A 351 6.90 24.10 -1.30
CA VAL A 351 8.12 24.02 -0.49
C VAL A 351 7.79 23.77 0.98
N ALA A 352 6.82 24.51 1.54
CA ALA A 352 6.37 24.31 2.91
C ALA A 352 5.73 22.93 3.12
N GLU A 353 4.93 22.43 2.16
CA GLU A 353 4.34 21.08 2.18
C GLU A 353 5.42 20.00 2.23
N ILE A 354 6.45 20.10 1.38
CA ILE A 354 7.58 19.16 1.34
C ILE A 354 8.37 19.20 2.65
N LEU A 355 8.71 20.40 3.15
CA LEU A 355 9.47 20.57 4.40
C LEU A 355 8.70 20.04 5.61
N ALA A 356 7.41 20.40 5.75
CA ALA A 356 6.56 19.88 6.82
C ALA A 356 6.38 18.36 6.74
N THR A 357 6.30 17.78 5.53
CA THR A 357 6.17 16.32 5.35
C THR A 357 7.45 15.59 5.74
N LEU A 358 8.62 16.13 5.40
CA LEU A 358 9.91 15.57 5.78
C LEU A 358 10.11 15.64 7.30
N LEU A 359 9.83 16.79 7.92
CA LEU A 359 9.88 16.94 9.37
C LEU A 359 8.86 16.00 10.06
N LEU A 360 7.64 15.89 9.56
CA LEU A 360 6.62 14.96 10.09
C LEU A 360 7.14 13.52 10.08
N PHE A 361 7.77 13.08 8.98
CA PHE A 361 8.36 11.73 8.90
C PHE A 361 9.49 11.53 9.92
N VAL A 362 10.35 12.53 10.12
CA VAL A 362 11.40 12.51 11.16
C VAL A 362 10.77 12.43 12.55
N GLY A 363 9.78 13.27 12.87
CA GLY A 363 9.09 13.28 14.17
C GLY A 363 8.35 11.98 14.47
N VAL A 364 7.70 11.35 13.47
CA VAL A 364 7.10 10.02 13.61
C VAL A 364 8.17 8.97 13.88
N SER A 365 9.29 9.00 13.15
CA SER A 365 10.40 8.06 13.35
C SER A 365 11.00 8.19 14.76
N VAL A 366 11.25 9.42 15.21
CA VAL A 366 11.66 9.76 16.57
C VAL A 366 10.65 9.21 17.61
N SER A 367 9.35 9.43 17.39
CA SER A 367 8.28 8.97 18.27
C SER A 367 8.14 7.44 18.37
N LEU A 368 8.59 6.73 17.33
CA LEU A 368 8.64 5.27 17.27
C LEU A 368 9.94 4.68 17.89
N GLY A 369 10.85 5.51 18.40
CA GLY A 369 12.13 5.06 18.96
C GLY A 369 13.15 4.63 17.89
N ILE A 370 12.93 4.96 16.62
CA ILE A 370 13.86 4.65 15.50
C ILE A 370 15.21 5.35 15.70
N PHE A 371 15.24 6.46 16.43
CA PHE A 371 16.45 7.19 16.79
C PHE A 371 16.69 7.08 18.31
N ASN A 372 17.79 6.42 18.70
CA ASN A 372 18.18 6.12 20.08
C ASN A 372 18.70 7.35 20.86
N SER A 373 17.88 8.39 21.00
CA SER A 373 18.15 9.50 21.92
C SER A 373 17.28 9.36 23.17
N THR A 374 17.89 8.92 24.27
CA THR A 374 17.26 8.79 25.59
C THR A 374 16.60 10.10 26.06
N ALA A 375 17.13 11.24 25.65
CA ALA A 375 16.57 12.57 25.90
C ALA A 375 15.19 12.81 25.25
N ILE A 376 14.90 12.21 24.09
CA ILE A 376 13.59 12.44 23.42
C ILE A 376 12.49 11.58 24.02
N MET A 377 12.77 10.32 24.37
CA MET A 377 11.78 9.41 24.98
C MET A 377 11.11 9.99 26.24
N GLN A 378 11.78 10.90 26.95
CA GLN A 378 11.23 11.56 28.14
C GLN A 378 10.32 12.77 27.85
N SER A 379 10.14 13.15 26.57
CA SER A 379 9.53 14.44 26.19
C SER A 379 8.30 14.35 25.29
N HIS A 380 7.36 13.46 25.63
CA HIS A 380 6.04 13.37 24.97
C HIS A 380 5.33 14.74 24.82
N LEU A 381 5.56 15.68 25.74
CA LEU A 381 5.07 17.06 25.63
C LEU A 381 5.61 17.79 24.39
N TRP A 382 6.93 17.77 24.14
CA TRP A 382 7.53 18.46 22.99
C TRP A 382 7.11 17.81 21.67
N LEU A 383 7.01 16.48 21.62
CA LEU A 383 6.48 15.76 20.45
C LEU A 383 4.98 16.08 20.21
N THR A 384 4.18 16.22 21.26
CA THR A 384 2.77 16.66 21.16
C THR A 384 2.68 18.05 20.55
N ILE A 385 3.50 19.00 21.01
CA ILE A 385 3.56 20.38 20.47
C ILE A 385 3.99 20.35 19.00
N PHE A 386 5.07 19.64 18.67
CA PHE A 386 5.57 19.48 17.30
C PHE A 386 4.50 18.97 16.33
N PHE A 387 3.77 17.92 16.71
CA PHE A 387 2.72 17.37 15.85
C PHE A 387 1.49 18.30 15.77
N ALA A 388 1.19 19.07 16.82
CA ALA A 388 0.15 20.10 16.76
C ALA A 388 0.55 21.25 15.82
N GLU A 389 1.80 21.69 15.84
CA GLU A 389 2.36 22.66 14.91
C GLU A 389 2.34 22.15 13.46
N ALA A 390 2.73 20.89 13.24
CA ALA A 390 2.62 20.25 11.93
C ALA A 390 1.16 20.24 11.43
N ALA A 391 0.19 19.93 12.30
CA ALA A 391 -1.22 19.98 11.97
C ALA A 391 -1.68 21.40 11.55
N VAL A 392 -1.23 22.43 12.25
CA VAL A 392 -1.51 23.84 11.90
C VAL A 392 -0.87 24.22 10.56
N CYS A 393 0.39 23.83 10.32
CA CYS A 393 1.08 24.04 9.05
C CYS A 393 0.27 23.46 7.87
N PHE A 394 -0.10 22.19 7.99
CA PHE A 394 -0.86 21.48 6.95
C PHE A 394 -2.30 21.99 6.78
N ALA A 395 -2.95 22.47 7.86
CA ALA A 395 -4.25 23.13 7.78
C ALA A 395 -4.16 24.46 7.01
N ILE A 396 -3.12 25.27 7.23
CA ILE A 396 -2.84 26.47 6.44
C ILE A 396 -2.62 26.08 4.97
N LEU A 397 -1.76 25.10 4.69
CA LEU A 397 -1.45 24.66 3.33
C LEU A 397 -2.66 24.11 2.57
N THR A 398 -3.59 23.44 3.27
CA THR A 398 -4.89 23.02 2.70
C THR A 398 -5.64 24.22 2.13
N ARG A 399 -5.70 25.34 2.86
CA ARG A 399 -6.35 26.58 2.44
C ARG A 399 -5.58 27.30 1.32
N VAL A 400 -4.24 27.22 1.31
CA VAL A 400 -3.42 27.88 0.27
C VAL A 400 -3.52 27.18 -1.07
N ALA A 401 -3.42 25.84 -1.08
CA ALA A 401 -3.27 25.04 -2.29
C ALA A 401 -4.57 24.38 -2.79
N SER A 402 -5.63 24.33 -1.98
CA SER A 402 -6.92 23.67 -2.30
C SER A 402 -6.76 22.19 -2.70
N ARG A 403 -5.76 21.51 -2.12
CA ARG A 403 -5.47 20.08 -2.34
C ARG A 403 -5.88 19.26 -1.14
N LEU A 404 -6.26 18.00 -1.38
CA LEU A 404 -6.58 17.05 -0.32
C LEU A 404 -5.35 16.59 0.48
N THR A 405 -4.16 16.55 -0.15
CA THR A 405 -2.94 15.97 0.44
C THR A 405 -2.50 16.66 1.75
N PRO A 406 -2.39 18.00 1.84
CA PRO A 406 -2.10 18.65 3.12
C PRO A 406 -3.16 18.34 4.17
N ALA A 407 -4.44 18.23 3.80
CA ALA A 407 -5.50 17.98 4.76
C ALA A 407 -5.45 16.57 5.38
N ILE A 408 -4.98 15.58 4.61
CA ILE A 408 -4.67 14.24 5.10
C ILE A 408 -3.46 14.30 6.06
N PHE A 409 -2.40 15.02 5.72
CA PHE A 409 -1.25 15.18 6.62
C PHE A 409 -1.61 15.94 7.90
N ALA A 410 -2.49 16.94 7.84
CA ALA A 410 -3.02 17.60 9.04
C ALA A 410 -3.71 16.60 9.97
N ALA A 411 -4.54 15.71 9.42
CA ALA A 411 -5.20 14.66 10.20
C ALA A 411 -4.22 13.65 10.83
N ILE A 412 -3.20 13.22 10.07
CA ILE A 412 -2.13 12.35 10.57
C ILE A 412 -1.38 13.03 11.72
N SER A 413 -1.04 14.31 11.58
CA SER A 413 -0.39 15.10 12.62
C SER A 413 -1.26 15.26 13.87
N ILE A 414 -2.58 15.50 13.75
CA ILE A 414 -3.48 15.54 14.92
C ILE A 414 -3.54 14.16 15.60
N CYS A 415 -3.54 13.07 14.84
CA CYS A 415 -3.47 11.71 15.38
C CYS A 415 -2.16 11.44 16.13
N ALA A 416 -1.03 11.88 15.58
CA ALA A 416 0.29 11.75 16.23
C ALA A 416 0.40 12.62 17.49
N ALA A 417 -0.11 13.85 17.47
CA ALA A 417 -0.21 14.71 18.65
C ALA A 417 -1.08 14.07 19.75
N THR A 418 -2.25 13.53 19.39
CA THR A 418 -3.15 12.86 20.33
C THR A 418 -2.52 11.58 20.91
N TRP A 419 -1.77 10.83 20.10
CA TRP A 419 -1.01 9.67 20.56
C TRP A 419 0.06 10.06 21.60
N GLN A 420 0.87 11.07 21.32
CA GLN A 420 1.88 11.55 22.27
C GLN A 420 1.27 12.15 23.54
N LEU A 421 0.12 12.83 23.43
CA LEU A 421 -0.63 13.31 24.59
C LEU A 421 -1.15 12.17 25.47
N LEU A 422 -1.65 11.08 24.88
CA LEU A 422 -2.09 9.91 25.64
C LEU A 422 -0.92 9.19 26.34
N LEU A 423 0.26 9.13 25.71
CA LEU A 423 1.49 8.65 26.36
C LEU A 423 1.90 9.54 27.54
N LEU A 424 1.81 10.86 27.39
CA LEU A 424 2.06 11.83 28.48
C LEU A 424 1.07 11.64 29.65
N LEU A 425 -0.15 11.19 29.38
CA LEU A 425 -1.17 10.84 30.38
C LEU A 425 -1.02 9.41 30.95
N GLY A 426 0.03 8.67 30.58
CA GLY A 426 0.30 7.31 31.08
C GLY A 426 -0.47 6.19 30.37
N VAL A 427 -1.20 6.48 29.30
CA VAL A 427 -1.92 5.46 28.50
C VAL A 427 -0.95 4.82 27.51
N THR A 428 -0.32 3.71 27.90
CA THR A 428 0.71 3.02 27.09
C THR A 428 0.13 1.95 26.17
N GLN A 429 -0.85 1.17 26.63
CA GLN A 429 -1.42 0.07 25.85
C GLN A 429 -2.42 0.56 24.79
N TYR A 430 -2.34 0.01 23.57
CA TYR A 430 -3.24 0.27 22.43
C TYR A 430 -3.40 1.74 22.02
N VAL A 431 -2.46 2.59 22.45
CA VAL A 431 -2.60 4.05 22.44
C VAL A 431 -2.84 4.65 21.04
N PHE A 432 -2.21 4.10 19.99
CA PHE A 432 -2.43 4.51 18.59
C PHE A 432 -3.89 4.33 18.13
N ILE A 433 -4.49 3.19 18.49
CA ILE A 433 -5.85 2.82 18.09
C ILE A 433 -6.84 3.77 18.77
N LEU A 434 -6.61 4.06 20.05
CA LEU A 434 -7.40 5.02 20.82
C LEU A 434 -7.23 6.45 20.26
N ALA A 435 -6.00 6.89 19.98
CA ALA A 435 -5.72 8.20 19.39
C ALA A 435 -6.46 8.43 18.07
N ALA A 436 -6.35 7.49 17.12
CA ALA A 436 -7.06 7.57 15.85
C ALA A 436 -8.58 7.68 16.04
N THR A 437 -9.13 6.96 17.01
CA THR A 437 -10.57 6.92 17.26
C THR A 437 -11.07 8.21 17.93
N LEU A 438 -10.31 8.75 18.90
CA LEU A 438 -10.61 10.03 19.54
C LEU A 438 -10.57 11.20 18.53
N VAL A 439 -9.52 11.25 17.70
CA VAL A 439 -9.43 12.22 16.60
C VAL A 439 -10.58 12.03 15.61
N GLY A 440 -10.92 10.78 15.31
CA GLY A 440 -12.04 10.45 14.45
C GLY A 440 -13.38 11.00 14.95
N ILE A 441 -13.68 10.82 16.24
CA ILE A 441 -14.86 11.38 16.91
C ILE A 441 -14.82 12.92 16.88
N PHE A 442 -13.67 13.51 17.24
CA PHE A 442 -13.49 14.96 17.28
C PHE A 442 -13.75 15.62 15.91
N CYS A 443 -13.19 15.04 14.83
CA CYS A 443 -13.44 15.49 13.46
C CYS A 443 -14.93 15.36 13.06
N LEU A 444 -15.60 14.25 13.42
CA LEU A 444 -17.04 14.11 13.20
C LEU A 444 -17.85 15.18 13.94
N VAL A 445 -17.55 15.44 15.21
CA VAL A 445 -18.21 16.48 16.02
C VAL A 445 -18.01 17.86 15.40
N ILE A 446 -16.77 18.22 15.01
CA ILE A 446 -16.48 19.46 14.28
C ILE A 446 -17.33 19.55 13.00
N SER A 447 -17.41 18.48 12.21
CA SER A 447 -18.17 18.47 10.94
C SER A 447 -19.68 18.69 11.13
N VAL A 448 -20.23 18.34 12.31
CA VAL A 448 -21.63 18.59 12.66
C VAL A 448 -21.86 20.07 13.00
N PHE A 449 -20.90 20.73 13.67
CA PHE A 449 -20.98 22.15 13.99
C PHE A 449 -20.68 23.06 12.79
N THR A 450 -19.63 22.79 12.02
CA THR A 450 -19.22 23.64 10.88
C THR A 450 -20.21 23.63 9.73
N ARG A 451 -20.99 22.56 9.56
CA ARG A 451 -22.06 22.44 8.55
C ARG A 451 -23.19 23.48 8.71
N LYS A 452 -23.25 24.24 9.81
CA LYS A 452 -24.24 25.32 10.02
C LYS A 452 -23.75 26.70 9.54
N SER A 453 -22.51 26.81 9.06
CA SER A 453 -21.92 28.04 8.52
C SER A 453 -21.99 28.06 6.98
N ASP A 454 -22.01 29.24 6.38
CA ASP A 454 -22.11 29.48 4.93
C ASP A 454 -20.98 28.83 4.10
N ASP A 455 -21.16 28.85 2.77
CA ASP A 455 -20.47 28.05 1.75
C ASP A 455 -18.94 27.90 1.90
N ASP A 456 -18.23 28.92 2.39
CA ASP A 456 -16.77 28.92 2.57
C ASP A 456 -16.27 27.76 3.46
N PHE A 457 -17.06 27.29 4.44
CA PHE A 457 -16.65 26.18 5.33
C PHE A 457 -17.01 24.79 4.80
N SER A 458 -17.69 24.68 3.65
CA SER A 458 -18.16 23.42 3.07
C SER A 458 -17.03 22.40 2.84
N GLN A 459 -15.90 22.83 2.26
CA GLN A 459 -14.76 21.96 1.99
C GLN A 459 -14.09 21.45 3.27
N PHE A 460 -13.92 22.31 4.29
CA PHE A 460 -13.34 21.91 5.57
C PHE A 460 -14.26 20.94 6.33
N ALA A 461 -15.57 21.20 6.34
CA ALA A 461 -16.56 20.30 6.92
C ALA A 461 -16.56 18.92 6.22
N LEU A 462 -16.46 18.90 4.88
CA LEU A 462 -16.38 17.67 4.10
C LEU A 462 -15.11 16.88 4.43
N VAL A 463 -13.93 17.50 4.41
CA VAL A 463 -12.67 16.80 4.71
C VAL A 463 -12.65 16.30 6.16
N SER A 464 -13.06 17.13 7.14
CA SER A 464 -13.18 16.71 8.54
C SER A 464 -14.13 15.52 8.70
N GLN A 465 -15.25 15.51 7.97
CA GLN A 465 -16.16 14.36 7.96
C GLN A 465 -15.53 13.09 7.39
N TRP A 466 -14.79 13.17 6.28
CA TRP A 466 -14.10 12.01 5.69
C TRP A 466 -12.97 11.49 6.57
N THR A 467 -12.12 12.38 7.08
CA THR A 467 -11.09 12.05 8.09
C THR A 467 -11.72 11.37 9.30
N GLY A 468 -12.76 11.98 9.87
CA GLY A 468 -13.48 11.44 11.02
C GLY A 468 -13.97 10.01 10.79
N ARG A 469 -14.55 9.76 9.60
CA ARG A 469 -15.02 8.44 9.20
C ARG A 469 -13.90 7.42 9.04
N LEU A 470 -12.82 7.79 8.34
CA LEU A 470 -11.70 6.90 8.08
C LEU A 470 -10.95 6.55 9.36
N CYS A 471 -10.67 7.51 10.24
CA CYS A 471 -9.92 7.26 11.47
C CYS A 471 -10.68 6.33 12.45
N ILE A 472 -12.00 6.49 12.62
CA ILE A 472 -12.81 5.54 13.42
C ILE A 472 -12.84 4.16 12.76
N SER A 473 -12.98 4.09 11.43
CA SER A 473 -13.04 2.82 10.71
C SER A 473 -11.71 2.06 10.79
N PHE A 474 -10.57 2.75 10.62
CA PHE A 474 -9.24 2.15 10.77
C PHE A 474 -8.94 1.77 12.22
N GLY A 475 -9.29 2.61 13.21
CA GLY A 475 -9.19 2.25 14.63
C GLY A 475 -10.01 1.01 14.98
N SER A 476 -11.23 0.92 14.44
CA SER A 476 -12.09 -0.25 14.58
C SER A 476 -11.49 -1.50 13.95
N VAL A 477 -11.07 -1.44 12.69
CA VAL A 477 -10.46 -2.59 11.99
C VAL A 477 -9.15 -3.02 12.66
N ALA A 478 -8.31 -2.09 13.09
CA ALA A 478 -7.10 -2.39 13.86
C ALA A 478 -7.43 -3.07 15.19
N THR A 479 -8.49 -2.63 15.89
CA THR A 479 -9.00 -3.30 17.11
C THR A 479 -9.42 -4.73 16.81
N LEU A 480 -10.21 -4.96 15.75
CA LEU A 480 -10.65 -6.30 15.36
C LEU A 480 -9.46 -7.21 15.02
N LEU A 481 -8.46 -6.70 14.30
CA LEU A 481 -7.26 -7.45 13.91
C LEU A 481 -6.36 -7.79 15.11
N ILE A 482 -6.08 -6.84 16.01
CA ILE A 482 -5.26 -7.11 17.20
C ILE A 482 -6.00 -8.02 18.19
N THR A 483 -7.32 -7.87 18.31
CA THR A 483 -8.15 -8.81 19.08
C THR A 483 -8.06 -10.22 18.51
N LEU A 484 -8.22 -10.39 17.19
CA LEU A 484 -8.10 -11.69 16.55
C LEU A 484 -6.70 -12.30 16.74
N ALA A 485 -5.64 -11.49 16.61
CA ALA A 485 -4.26 -11.95 16.84
C ALA A 485 -4.05 -12.43 18.27
N ARG A 486 -4.49 -11.67 19.29
CA ARG A 486 -4.39 -12.07 20.71
C ARG A 486 -5.26 -13.27 21.07
N LEU A 487 -6.42 -13.41 20.43
CA LEU A 487 -7.25 -14.61 20.54
C LEU A 487 -6.55 -15.85 19.98
N LEU A 488 -5.84 -15.71 18.85
CA LEU A 488 -5.08 -16.80 18.22
C LEU A 488 -3.83 -17.18 19.04
N THR A 489 -3.13 -16.22 19.67
CA THR A 489 -1.99 -16.51 20.55
C THR A 489 -2.37 -16.91 21.98
N SER A 490 -3.67 -16.84 22.32
CA SER A 490 -4.19 -17.01 23.70
C SER A 490 -3.66 -15.98 24.72
N GLU A 491 -3.15 -14.85 24.24
CA GLU A 491 -2.61 -13.74 25.07
C GLU A 491 -3.68 -12.66 25.32
N THR A 492 -4.86 -13.04 25.79
CA THR A 492 -5.94 -12.07 26.04
C THR A 492 -5.79 -11.39 27.40
N GLU A 493 -5.87 -10.06 27.42
CA GLU A 493 -5.79 -9.21 28.62
C GLU A 493 -7.09 -8.42 28.85
N TRP A 494 -7.35 -8.00 30.10
CA TRP A 494 -8.45 -7.09 30.43
C TRP A 494 -8.38 -5.72 29.73
N SER A 495 -7.16 -5.27 29.41
CA SER A 495 -6.90 -4.05 28.64
C SER A 495 -7.48 -4.10 27.22
N LEU A 496 -7.42 -5.28 26.59
CA LEU A 496 -8.01 -5.55 25.27
C LEU A 496 -9.55 -5.48 25.32
N LEU A 497 -10.14 -5.97 26.42
CA LEU A 497 -11.58 -5.88 26.65
C LEU A 497 -12.03 -4.41 26.82
N ALA A 498 -11.27 -3.62 27.60
CA ALA A 498 -11.54 -2.20 27.76
C ALA A 498 -11.46 -1.43 26.43
N LEU A 499 -10.47 -1.75 25.57
CA LEU A 499 -10.36 -1.21 24.22
C LEU A 499 -11.61 -1.54 23.38
N LEU A 500 -12.02 -2.81 23.32
CA LEU A 500 -13.20 -3.25 22.55
C LEU A 500 -14.50 -2.55 23.01
N ILE A 501 -14.68 -2.33 24.31
CA ILE A 501 -15.82 -1.59 24.85
C ILE A 501 -15.77 -0.12 24.41
N ALA A 502 -14.63 0.55 24.59
CA ALA A 502 -14.45 1.95 24.18
C ALA A 502 -14.68 2.14 22.67
N GLN A 503 -14.23 1.19 21.86
CA GLN A 503 -14.38 1.17 20.41
C GLN A 503 -15.82 0.87 19.96
N THR A 504 -16.53 -0.01 20.66
CA THR A 504 -17.97 -0.25 20.46
C THR A 504 -18.77 1.02 20.72
N ILE A 505 -18.47 1.73 21.81
CA ILE A 505 -19.10 3.02 22.15
C ILE A 505 -18.78 4.08 21.08
N ALA A 506 -17.51 4.16 20.65
CA ALA A 506 -17.08 5.07 19.58
C ALA A 506 -17.83 4.83 18.26
N CYS A 507 -17.98 3.56 17.84
CA CYS A 507 -18.75 3.19 16.65
C CYS A 507 -20.24 3.54 16.79
N GLY A 508 -20.86 3.23 17.94
CA GLY A 508 -22.26 3.58 18.19
C GLY A 508 -22.50 5.10 18.15
N PHE A 509 -21.61 5.88 18.77
CA PHE A 509 -21.66 7.34 18.74
C PHE A 509 -21.43 7.92 17.33
N ALA A 510 -20.47 7.38 16.58
CA ALA A 510 -20.24 7.74 15.18
C ALA A 510 -21.46 7.41 14.29
N GLY A 511 -22.11 6.27 14.52
CA GLY A 511 -23.37 5.88 13.87
C GLY A 511 -24.52 6.85 14.17
N PHE A 512 -24.57 7.41 15.38
CA PHE A 512 -25.55 8.44 15.75
C PHE A 512 -25.27 9.79 15.06
N LEU A 513 -24.00 10.22 14.99
CA LEU A 513 -23.60 11.47 14.32
C LEU A 513 -23.67 11.39 12.77
N ALA A 514 -23.57 10.19 12.19
CA ALA A 514 -23.59 9.99 10.74
C ALA A 514 -24.99 10.24 10.13
N LYS A 515 -25.15 11.41 9.47
CA LYS A 515 -26.37 11.73 8.70
C LYS A 515 -26.54 10.88 7.43
N ASP A 516 -25.44 10.45 6.82
CA ASP A 516 -25.45 9.57 5.64
C ASP A 516 -25.83 8.14 6.07
N SER A 517 -26.90 7.60 5.46
CA SER A 517 -27.39 6.26 5.74
C SER A 517 -26.35 5.16 5.53
N THR A 518 -25.43 5.35 4.56
CA THR A 518 -24.39 4.38 4.20
C THR A 518 -23.36 4.27 5.32
N TRP A 519 -22.81 5.42 5.75
CA TRP A 519 -21.84 5.49 6.84
C TRP A 519 -22.45 5.15 8.19
N ARG A 520 -23.70 5.54 8.44
CA ARG A 520 -24.45 5.11 9.63
C ARG A 520 -24.55 3.59 9.68
N ARG A 521 -24.96 2.94 8.58
CA ARG A 521 -25.01 1.47 8.49
C ARG A 521 -23.63 0.85 8.69
N HIS A 522 -22.57 1.44 8.12
CA HIS A 522 -21.20 0.95 8.29
C HIS A 522 -20.76 0.96 9.76
N PHE A 523 -20.98 2.06 10.50
CA PHE A 523 -20.63 2.12 11.92
C PHE A 523 -21.47 1.19 12.80
N TRP A 524 -22.76 1.00 12.49
CA TRP A 524 -23.56 -0.01 13.19
C TRP A 524 -23.06 -1.43 12.96
N VAL A 525 -22.68 -1.77 11.71
CA VAL A 525 -22.06 -3.08 11.41
C VAL A 525 -20.74 -3.25 12.16
N LEU A 526 -19.86 -2.23 12.16
CA LEU A 526 -18.62 -2.26 12.94
C LEU A 526 -18.90 -2.46 14.43
N ALA A 527 -19.83 -1.70 15.02
CA ALA A 527 -20.23 -1.83 16.43
C ALA A 527 -20.72 -3.25 16.74
N THR A 528 -21.56 -3.85 15.89
CA THR A 528 -22.02 -5.24 16.07
C THR A 528 -20.86 -6.24 16.02
N VAL A 529 -19.91 -6.08 15.08
CA VAL A 529 -18.73 -6.96 15.00
C VAL A 529 -17.80 -6.75 16.21
N GLN A 530 -17.67 -5.53 16.74
CA GLN A 530 -16.93 -5.25 17.97
C GLN A 530 -17.58 -5.91 19.19
N VAL A 531 -18.92 -5.91 19.30
CA VAL A 531 -19.65 -6.66 20.34
C VAL A 531 -19.38 -8.16 20.23
N LEU A 532 -19.40 -8.74 19.02
CA LEU A 532 -19.06 -10.15 18.82
C LEU A 532 -17.60 -10.46 19.23
N MET A 533 -16.64 -9.60 18.89
CA MET A 533 -15.25 -9.75 19.35
C MET A 533 -15.10 -9.54 20.87
N THR A 534 -15.89 -8.65 21.48
CA THR A 534 -15.97 -8.46 22.93
C THR A 534 -16.39 -9.76 23.61
N LEU A 535 -17.44 -10.41 23.09
CA LEU A 535 -17.88 -11.73 23.56
C LEU A 535 -16.79 -12.79 23.39
N LEU A 536 -16.06 -12.80 22.27
CA LEU A 536 -14.95 -13.73 22.05
C LEU A 536 -13.76 -13.49 23.00
N VAL A 537 -13.46 -12.24 23.38
CA VAL A 537 -12.41 -11.94 24.38
C VAL A 537 -12.85 -12.30 25.79
N VAL A 538 -14.10 -12.00 26.18
CA VAL A 538 -14.67 -12.51 27.45
C VAL A 538 -14.62 -14.03 27.49
N ASN A 539 -14.92 -14.67 26.36
CA ASN A 539 -14.86 -16.12 26.20
C ASN A 539 -13.44 -16.70 26.27
N ALA A 540 -12.41 -15.97 25.82
CA ALA A 540 -11.01 -16.39 25.95
C ALA A 540 -10.43 -16.17 27.35
N LEU A 541 -10.81 -15.06 28.00
CA LEU A 541 -10.53 -14.77 29.40
C LEU A 541 -11.27 -15.72 30.38
N SER A 542 -12.32 -16.39 29.91
CA SER A 542 -13.07 -17.39 30.68
C SER A 542 -12.29 -18.70 30.82
N THR A 543 -12.26 -19.28 32.00
CA THR A 543 -11.59 -20.57 32.28
C THR A 543 -12.34 -21.82 31.77
N LEU A 544 -13.51 -21.64 31.17
CA LEU A 544 -14.33 -22.72 30.58
C LEU A 544 -13.61 -23.40 29.39
N THR A 545 -13.92 -24.66 29.09
CA THR A 545 -13.37 -25.37 27.91
C THR A 545 -14.06 -24.96 26.59
N PHE A 546 -13.45 -25.25 25.44
CA PHE A 546 -13.96 -24.84 24.13
C PHE A 546 -15.44 -25.23 23.87
N TRP A 547 -15.85 -26.43 24.28
CA TRP A 547 -17.23 -26.90 24.11
C TRP A 547 -18.19 -26.13 25.02
N GLN A 548 -17.81 -25.93 26.28
CA GLN A 548 -18.58 -25.18 27.28
C GLN A 548 -18.82 -23.73 26.85
N ARG A 549 -17.76 -23.12 26.30
CA ARG A 549 -17.73 -21.78 25.69
C ARG A 549 -18.71 -21.67 24.52
N GLY A 550 -18.63 -22.59 23.55
CA GLY A 550 -19.50 -22.59 22.38
C GLY A 550 -20.97 -22.80 22.73
N GLU A 551 -21.24 -23.68 23.69
CA GLU A 551 -22.58 -23.98 24.18
C GLU A 551 -23.25 -22.79 24.87
N VAL A 552 -22.55 -22.09 25.78
CA VAL A 552 -23.06 -20.86 26.42
C VAL A 552 -23.34 -19.78 25.36
N LEU A 553 -22.43 -19.58 24.41
CA LEU A 553 -22.59 -18.59 23.36
C LEU A 553 -23.81 -18.88 22.48
N LEU A 554 -23.97 -20.12 22.01
CA LEU A 554 -25.12 -20.54 21.20
C LEU A 554 -26.43 -20.42 21.99
N THR A 555 -26.42 -20.81 23.27
CA THR A 555 -27.60 -20.74 24.15
C THR A 555 -28.04 -19.29 24.37
N VAL A 556 -27.10 -18.39 24.70
CA VAL A 556 -27.37 -16.95 24.89
C VAL A 556 -27.82 -16.28 23.58
N ALA A 557 -27.20 -16.63 22.45
CA ALA A 557 -27.64 -16.16 21.13
C ALA A 557 -29.07 -16.63 20.84
N GLY A 558 -29.38 -17.91 21.09
CA GLY A 558 -30.70 -18.49 20.92
C GLY A 558 -31.77 -17.79 21.77
N LEU A 559 -31.49 -17.58 23.05
CA LEU A 559 -32.37 -16.84 23.97
C LEU A 559 -32.60 -15.38 23.52
N THR A 560 -31.57 -14.71 22.99
CA THR A 560 -31.68 -13.34 22.47
C THR A 560 -32.52 -13.28 21.17
N MET A 561 -32.36 -14.27 20.29
CA MET A 561 -33.18 -14.41 19.08
C MET A 561 -34.63 -14.76 19.44
N LEU A 562 -34.87 -15.59 20.45
CA LEU A 562 -36.21 -15.85 20.98
C LEU A 562 -36.85 -14.58 21.53
N ALA A 563 -36.16 -13.83 22.40
CA ALA A 563 -36.69 -12.61 22.98
C ALA A 563 -37.08 -11.58 21.90
N THR A 564 -36.22 -11.36 20.91
CA THR A 564 -36.51 -10.46 19.78
C THR A 564 -37.59 -11.01 18.85
N GLY A 565 -37.67 -12.33 18.66
CA GLY A 565 -38.71 -13.01 17.90
C GLY A 565 -40.09 -12.90 18.55
N TYR A 566 -40.22 -13.18 19.85
CA TYR A 566 -41.46 -13.00 20.60
C TYR A 566 -41.88 -11.53 20.69
N TRP A 567 -40.93 -10.60 20.82
CA TRP A 567 -41.22 -9.16 20.79
C TRP A 567 -41.71 -8.69 19.41
N GLY A 568 -41.09 -9.20 18.34
CA GLY A 568 -41.52 -8.95 16.96
C GLY A 568 -42.93 -9.50 16.72
N TRP A 569 -43.18 -10.75 17.09
CA TRP A 569 -44.48 -11.40 17.02
C TRP A 569 -45.57 -10.66 17.79
N TYR A 570 -45.27 -10.13 18.99
CA TYR A 570 -46.22 -9.33 19.76
C TYR A 570 -46.59 -7.99 19.10
N ARG A 571 -45.68 -7.40 18.32
CA ARG A 571 -45.94 -6.15 17.57
C ARG A 571 -46.61 -6.38 16.22
N GLU A 572 -46.67 -7.62 15.76
CA GLU A 572 -47.10 -7.99 14.42
C GLU A 572 -48.63 -7.96 14.30
N SER A 573 -49.17 -6.91 13.68
CA SER A 573 -50.63 -6.67 13.64
C SER A 573 -51.33 -7.48 12.54
N ASP A 574 -50.99 -7.22 11.26
CA ASP A 574 -51.70 -7.80 10.10
C ASP A 574 -50.79 -8.43 9.03
N ARG A 575 -49.48 -8.14 9.03
CA ARG A 575 -48.52 -8.69 8.05
C ARG A 575 -47.52 -9.60 8.72
N LYS A 576 -47.36 -10.79 8.17
CA LYS A 576 -46.34 -11.77 8.59
C LYS A 576 -44.97 -11.33 8.09
N GLU A 577 -44.14 -10.83 8.98
CA GLU A 577 -42.75 -10.50 8.73
C GLU A 577 -41.86 -11.75 8.88
N GLU A 578 -41.06 -12.05 7.86
CA GLU A 578 -40.32 -13.32 7.78
C GLU A 578 -39.23 -13.43 8.87
N TRP A 579 -38.61 -12.29 9.24
CA TRP A 579 -37.57 -12.24 10.27
C TRP A 579 -38.07 -12.67 11.66
N VAL A 580 -39.34 -12.41 11.98
CA VAL A 580 -39.98 -12.86 13.24
C VAL A 580 -39.98 -14.38 13.30
N SER A 581 -40.32 -15.03 12.18
CA SER A 581 -40.40 -16.50 12.08
C SER A 581 -39.01 -17.12 12.16
N PHE A 582 -38.05 -16.52 11.45
CA PHE A 582 -36.65 -16.91 11.48
C PHE A 582 -36.05 -16.80 12.90
N ASN A 583 -36.29 -15.70 13.60
CA ASN A 583 -35.80 -15.49 14.97
C ASN A 583 -36.40 -16.50 15.96
N LEU A 584 -37.71 -16.78 15.87
CA LEU A 584 -38.35 -17.80 16.68
C LEU A 584 -37.82 -19.21 16.37
N ALA A 585 -37.62 -19.53 15.10
CA ALA A 585 -37.15 -20.85 14.65
C ALA A 585 -35.70 -21.11 15.04
N LEU A 586 -34.78 -20.24 14.60
CA LEU A 586 -33.36 -20.37 14.88
C LEU A 586 -33.07 -20.16 16.37
N GLY A 587 -33.78 -19.23 17.03
CA GLY A 587 -33.67 -19.02 18.47
C GLY A 587 -34.03 -20.26 19.28
N SER A 588 -35.14 -20.94 18.94
CA SER A 588 -35.56 -22.19 19.61
C SER A 588 -34.55 -23.32 19.42
N PHE A 589 -33.96 -23.42 18.23
CA PHE A 589 -32.91 -24.41 17.95
C PHE A 589 -31.63 -24.10 18.75
N LEU A 590 -31.14 -22.86 18.67
CA LEU A 590 -29.88 -22.45 19.29
C LEU A 590 -29.93 -22.44 20.81
N SER A 591 -31.09 -22.23 21.44
CA SER A 591 -31.20 -22.36 22.90
C SER A 591 -31.22 -23.81 23.38
N ALA A 592 -31.79 -24.74 22.61
CA ALA A 592 -31.99 -26.11 23.06
C ALA A 592 -30.89 -27.09 22.61
N ALA A 593 -30.49 -27.03 21.34
CA ALA A 593 -29.58 -28.00 20.75
C ALA A 593 -28.19 -28.08 21.41
N PRO A 594 -27.54 -26.96 21.82
CA PRO A 594 -26.22 -27.02 22.45
C PRO A 594 -26.26 -27.72 23.81
N LEU A 595 -27.18 -27.31 24.69
CA LEU A 595 -27.42 -27.94 25.99
C LEU A 595 -27.69 -29.45 25.82
N THR A 596 -28.55 -29.80 24.86
CA THR A 596 -28.90 -31.20 24.60
C THR A 596 -27.68 -31.98 24.13
N LEU A 597 -26.88 -31.43 23.21
CA LEU A 597 -25.71 -32.11 22.67
C LEU A 597 -24.59 -32.23 23.70
N GLY A 598 -24.38 -31.23 24.56
CA GLY A 598 -23.44 -31.35 25.69
C GLY A 598 -23.85 -32.46 26.66
N MET A 599 -25.15 -32.62 26.92
CA MET A 599 -25.71 -33.70 27.76
C MET A 599 -25.52 -35.07 27.09
N LEU A 600 -25.65 -35.16 25.75
CA LEU A 600 -25.27 -36.36 25.00
C LEU A 600 -23.79 -36.70 25.17
N VAL A 601 -22.90 -35.73 24.91
CA VAL A 601 -21.44 -35.93 24.97
C VAL A 601 -21.03 -36.34 26.38
N GLN A 602 -21.56 -35.70 27.42
CA GLN A 602 -21.30 -36.08 28.81
C GLN A 602 -21.67 -37.55 29.09
N ARG A 603 -22.83 -38.01 28.58
CA ARG A 603 -23.28 -39.40 28.77
C ARG A 603 -22.53 -40.42 27.90
N PHE A 604 -22.12 -40.03 26.69
CA PHE A 604 -21.52 -40.92 25.68
C PHE A 604 -19.99 -40.90 25.59
N ASP A 605 -19.32 -39.94 26.23
CA ASP A 605 -17.86 -39.78 26.18
C ASP A 605 -17.18 -39.98 27.55
N GLY A 606 -17.95 -40.04 28.63
CA GLY A 606 -17.49 -40.43 29.98
C GLY A 606 -16.48 -39.47 30.65
N GLY A 607 -16.18 -38.34 30.01
CA GLY A 607 -15.20 -37.36 30.50
C GLY A 607 -15.60 -36.72 31.83
N LEU A 608 -14.73 -36.83 32.83
CA LEU A 608 -14.86 -36.17 34.13
C LEU A 608 -14.90 -34.65 33.95
N THR A 609 -16.07 -34.06 34.14
CA THR A 609 -16.30 -32.61 34.09
C THR A 609 -16.74 -32.08 35.45
N ASP A 610 -16.49 -30.79 35.67
CA ASP A 610 -16.72 -30.12 36.95
C ASP A 610 -18.22 -30.13 37.36
N TRP A 611 -18.54 -30.27 38.65
CA TRP A 611 -19.91 -30.58 39.08
C TRP A 611 -20.93 -29.50 38.69
N GLY A 612 -20.55 -28.22 38.75
CA GLY A 612 -21.40 -27.12 38.29
C GLY A 612 -21.75 -27.20 36.80
N TRP A 613 -20.86 -27.80 35.99
CA TRP A 613 -21.09 -28.00 34.57
C TRP A 613 -22.13 -29.10 34.30
N VAL A 614 -22.03 -30.21 35.03
CA VAL A 614 -22.98 -31.33 35.00
C VAL A 614 -24.39 -30.86 35.38
N VAL A 615 -24.51 -30.06 36.46
CA VAL A 615 -25.80 -29.50 36.89
C VAL A 615 -26.38 -28.55 35.84
N THR A 616 -25.53 -27.74 35.20
CA THR A 616 -25.94 -26.82 34.11
C THR A 616 -26.54 -27.59 32.92
N HIS A 617 -26.00 -28.76 32.61
CA HIS A 617 -26.50 -29.63 31.53
C HIS A 617 -27.83 -30.30 31.85
N GLU A 618 -27.84 -31.07 32.94
CA GLU A 618 -29.01 -31.87 33.33
C GLU A 618 -30.22 -30.98 33.65
N ALA A 619 -30.01 -29.84 34.34
CA ALA A 619 -31.09 -28.89 34.61
C ALA A 619 -31.39 -27.98 33.41
N GLY A 620 -30.38 -27.52 32.66
CA GLY A 620 -30.55 -26.59 31.55
C GLY A 620 -31.35 -27.18 30.39
N VAL A 621 -31.04 -28.43 29.99
CA VAL A 621 -31.80 -29.16 28.97
C VAL A 621 -33.28 -29.29 29.34
N LEU A 622 -33.55 -29.64 30.60
CA LEU A 622 -34.90 -29.81 31.10
C LEU A 622 -35.67 -28.47 31.11
N ILE A 623 -35.06 -27.42 31.65
CA ILE A 623 -35.68 -26.09 31.79
C ILE A 623 -35.95 -25.48 30.40
N VAL A 624 -34.96 -25.45 29.51
CA VAL A 624 -35.11 -24.86 28.17
C VAL A 624 -36.07 -25.70 27.32
N GLY A 625 -36.00 -27.03 27.39
CA GLY A 625 -36.93 -27.93 26.69
C GLY A 625 -38.38 -27.70 27.10
N LEU A 626 -38.65 -27.59 28.40
CA LEU A 626 -40.00 -27.31 28.94
C LEU A 626 -40.49 -25.89 28.59
N LEU A 627 -39.64 -24.87 28.70
CA LEU A 627 -39.99 -23.49 28.36
C LEU A 627 -40.34 -23.33 26.87
N LEU A 628 -39.55 -23.92 25.96
CA LEU A 628 -39.82 -23.90 24.53
C LEU A 628 -41.09 -24.67 24.16
N LEU A 629 -41.30 -25.83 24.76
CA LEU A 629 -42.50 -26.63 24.54
C LEU A 629 -43.75 -25.86 25.01
N GLY A 630 -43.70 -25.29 26.21
CA GLY A 630 -44.79 -24.48 26.77
C GLY A 630 -45.09 -23.23 25.94
N ALA A 631 -44.08 -22.41 25.65
CA ALA A 631 -44.25 -21.19 24.86
C ALA A 631 -44.70 -21.48 23.41
N GLY A 632 -44.19 -22.54 22.79
CA GLY A 632 -44.62 -22.96 21.45
C GLY A 632 -46.08 -23.39 21.40
N VAL A 633 -46.53 -24.18 22.39
CA VAL A 633 -47.94 -24.62 22.49
C VAL A 633 -48.87 -23.45 22.78
N LEU A 634 -48.50 -22.55 23.71
CA LEU A 634 -49.31 -21.38 24.08
C LEU A 634 -49.44 -20.37 22.92
N CYS A 635 -48.34 -20.06 22.22
CA CYS A 635 -48.33 -19.10 21.12
C CYS A 635 -48.64 -19.71 19.73
N ARG A 636 -48.84 -21.03 19.65
CA ARG A 636 -49.02 -21.80 18.39
C ARG A 636 -47.86 -21.63 17.38
N ILE A 637 -46.62 -21.58 17.88
CA ILE A 637 -45.41 -21.40 17.07
C ILE A 637 -44.75 -22.76 16.84
N ARG A 638 -44.78 -23.22 15.58
CA ARG A 638 -44.29 -24.54 15.14
C ARG A 638 -42.93 -24.90 15.73
N TRP A 639 -41.96 -24.02 15.55
CA TRP A 639 -40.56 -24.35 15.79
C TRP A 639 -40.23 -24.52 17.28
N SER A 640 -40.77 -23.66 18.14
CA SER A 640 -40.60 -23.76 19.59
C SER A 640 -41.17 -25.08 20.14
N THR A 641 -42.35 -25.50 19.66
CA THR A 641 -42.94 -26.80 20.01
C THR A 641 -42.09 -27.97 19.53
N ILE A 642 -41.59 -27.94 18.27
CA ILE A 642 -40.75 -29.01 17.71
C ILE A 642 -39.43 -29.14 18.48
N PHE A 643 -38.71 -28.03 18.71
CA PHE A 643 -37.42 -28.10 19.39
C PHE A 643 -37.55 -28.43 20.88
N GLY A 644 -38.56 -27.90 21.59
CA GLY A 644 -38.82 -28.27 22.98
C GLY A 644 -39.14 -29.76 23.16
N SER A 645 -40.04 -30.31 22.34
CA SER A 645 -40.39 -31.75 22.39
C SER A 645 -39.25 -32.67 21.96
N THR A 646 -38.51 -32.32 20.90
CA THR A 646 -37.35 -33.10 20.43
C THR A 646 -36.25 -33.17 21.49
N THR A 647 -35.98 -32.05 22.16
CA THR A 647 -34.96 -31.93 23.22
C THR A 647 -35.26 -32.89 24.38
N LEU A 648 -36.51 -32.90 24.86
CA LEU A 648 -36.96 -33.80 25.92
C LEU A 648 -36.92 -35.28 25.50
N LEU A 649 -37.20 -35.60 24.23
CA LEU A 649 -37.08 -36.97 23.71
C LEU A 649 -35.63 -37.44 23.63
N VAL A 650 -34.72 -36.59 23.13
CA VAL A 650 -33.29 -36.89 23.01
C VAL A 650 -32.66 -37.10 24.38
N TYR A 651 -33.07 -36.32 25.39
CA TYR A 651 -32.71 -36.51 26.80
C TYR A 651 -33.08 -37.90 27.35
N VAL A 652 -34.14 -38.53 26.85
CA VAL A 652 -34.52 -39.90 27.23
C VAL A 652 -33.75 -40.96 26.44
N VAL A 653 -33.61 -40.78 25.12
CA VAL A 653 -32.92 -41.75 24.24
C VAL A 653 -31.40 -41.81 24.50
N SER A 654 -30.81 -40.73 25.01
CA SER A 654 -29.38 -40.66 25.32
C SER A 654 -28.90 -41.56 26.45
N LEU A 655 -29.80 -42.25 27.12
CA LEU A 655 -29.47 -43.25 28.13
C LEU A 655 -29.06 -44.61 27.52
N ILE A 656 -29.04 -44.75 26.17
CA ILE A 656 -29.15 -46.08 25.52
C ILE A 656 -27.93 -46.60 24.69
N GLY A 657 -27.05 -45.80 24.04
CA GLY A 657 -26.10 -46.34 23.00
C GLY A 657 -24.61 -45.88 22.93
N LEU A 658 -23.66 -46.64 23.50
CA LEU A 658 -22.23 -46.27 23.74
C LEU A 658 -21.13 -47.04 22.86
N VAL A 659 -20.78 -46.69 21.58
CA VAL A 659 -19.79 -47.40 20.64
C VAL A 659 -19.09 -46.56 19.48
N ARG A 660 -17.90 -46.90 18.85
CA ARG A 660 -17.07 -46.10 17.82
C ARG A 660 -16.01 -46.84 16.89
N LEU A 661 -15.42 -46.17 15.83
CA LEU A 661 -13.99 -46.17 15.25
C LEU A 661 -13.72 -46.12 13.67
N PRO A 662 -12.84 -45.20 13.09
CA PRO A 662 -12.31 -45.19 11.65
C PRO A 662 -10.88 -44.53 11.30
N ASP A 663 -10.22 -44.73 10.10
CA ASP A 663 -9.02 -43.94 9.55
C ASP A 663 -8.52 -44.18 8.04
N GLN A 664 -7.81 -43.22 7.34
CA GLN A 664 -6.75 -43.31 6.23
C GLN A 664 -6.28 -41.94 5.54
N LEU A 665 -5.04 -41.77 4.99
CA LEU A 665 -4.57 -40.59 4.13
C LEU A 665 -3.14 -40.73 3.43
N GLN A 666 -2.91 -40.38 2.12
CA GLN A 666 -1.52 -40.33 1.51
C GLN A 666 -1.28 -39.54 0.15
N SER A 667 -2.12 -38.61 -0.32
CA SER A 667 -2.36 -38.49 -1.79
C SER A 667 -1.77 -37.30 -2.62
N THR A 668 -0.93 -36.40 -2.10
CA THR A 668 -0.92 -34.99 -2.59
C THR A 668 0.11 -34.54 -3.66
N ALA A 669 1.29 -35.17 -3.79
CA ALA A 669 2.42 -34.54 -4.51
C ALA A 669 2.33 -34.54 -6.06
N ILE A 670 1.63 -35.52 -6.65
CA ILE A 670 1.58 -35.74 -8.12
C ILE A 670 0.87 -34.60 -8.88
N TYR A 671 0.08 -33.78 -8.18
CA TYR A 671 -0.86 -32.84 -8.82
C TYR A 671 -0.22 -31.58 -9.44
N MET A 672 1.01 -31.19 -9.09
CA MET A 672 1.58 -29.91 -9.54
C MET A 672 2.07 -29.90 -11.00
N MET A 673 2.84 -30.91 -11.43
CA MET A 673 3.43 -30.91 -12.79
C MET A 673 2.35 -31.08 -13.87
N VAL A 674 1.31 -31.86 -13.57
CA VAL A 674 0.12 -32.05 -14.43
C VAL A 674 -0.67 -30.74 -14.57
N GLY A 675 -0.70 -29.90 -13.51
CA GLY A 675 -1.43 -28.63 -13.51
C GLY A 675 -0.95 -27.61 -14.53
N GLY A 676 0.37 -27.49 -14.75
CA GLY A 676 0.94 -26.51 -15.69
C GLY A 676 0.59 -26.79 -17.15
N GLY A 677 0.71 -28.05 -17.58
CA GLY A 677 0.33 -28.48 -18.94
C GLY A 677 -1.17 -28.39 -19.19
N LEU A 678 -1.99 -28.73 -18.18
CA LEU A 678 -3.44 -28.54 -18.23
C LEU A 678 -3.82 -27.06 -18.41
N PHE A 679 -3.08 -26.12 -17.84
CA PHE A 679 -3.45 -24.69 -17.91
C PHE A 679 -3.35 -24.13 -19.34
N PHE A 680 -2.26 -24.43 -20.05
CA PHE A 680 -2.08 -24.06 -21.46
C PHE A 680 -3.12 -24.74 -22.36
N GLY A 681 -3.33 -26.06 -22.17
CA GLY A 681 -4.34 -26.81 -22.93
C GLY A 681 -5.78 -26.34 -22.68
N THR A 682 -6.12 -25.97 -21.44
CA THR A 682 -7.47 -25.49 -21.07
C THR A 682 -7.77 -24.13 -21.69
N ALA A 683 -6.78 -23.24 -21.80
CA ALA A 683 -6.96 -21.96 -22.49
C ALA A 683 -7.27 -22.15 -23.99
N VAL A 684 -6.58 -23.09 -24.65
CA VAL A 684 -6.87 -23.48 -26.04
C VAL A 684 -8.27 -24.10 -26.16
N LEU A 685 -8.66 -24.96 -25.22
CA LEU A 685 -9.96 -25.66 -25.27
C LEU A 685 -11.16 -24.77 -24.90
N LEU A 686 -10.98 -23.81 -23.98
CA LEU A 686 -11.98 -22.78 -23.67
C LEU A 686 -12.22 -21.84 -24.85
N SER A 687 -11.18 -21.55 -25.64
CA SER A 687 -11.33 -20.82 -26.91
C SER A 687 -12.21 -21.55 -27.92
N ILE A 688 -12.40 -22.87 -27.80
CA ILE A 688 -13.20 -23.71 -28.71
C ILE A 688 -14.65 -23.88 -28.23
N TYR A 689 -14.89 -23.97 -26.92
CA TYR A 689 -16.22 -24.33 -26.35
C TYR A 689 -17.09 -23.18 -25.83
N ARG A 690 -16.68 -21.92 -26.07
CA ARG A 690 -17.31 -20.67 -25.60
C ARG A 690 -18.85 -20.69 -25.55
N ASP A 691 -19.51 -21.13 -26.62
CA ASP A 691 -20.94 -20.88 -26.80
C ASP A 691 -21.87 -21.84 -26.05
N ARG A 692 -21.43 -23.06 -25.70
CA ARG A 692 -22.30 -24.07 -25.07
C ARG A 692 -22.53 -23.84 -23.57
N LEU A 693 -21.59 -23.20 -22.88
CA LEU A 693 -21.63 -23.03 -21.41
C LEU A 693 -22.65 -21.98 -20.94
N LEU A 694 -23.26 -21.22 -21.86
CA LEU A 694 -24.16 -20.10 -21.55
C LEU A 694 -25.63 -20.49 -21.27
N ALA A 695 -25.99 -21.79 -21.30
CA ALA A 695 -27.40 -22.23 -21.35
C ALA A 695 -28.03 -22.79 -20.05
N ILE A 696 -27.23 -23.23 -19.07
CA ILE A 696 -27.67 -24.04 -17.91
C ILE A 696 -28.66 -23.38 -16.92
N PRO A 697 -28.61 -22.07 -16.58
CA PRO A 697 -29.34 -21.50 -15.45
C PRO A 697 -30.89 -21.61 -15.44
N LYS A 698 -31.52 -22.00 -16.55
CA LYS A 698 -32.99 -21.89 -16.73
C LYS A 698 -33.82 -22.96 -16.00
N GLN A 699 -33.22 -24.07 -15.55
CA GLN A 699 -33.99 -25.21 -15.00
C GLN A 699 -34.28 -25.12 -13.49
N ALA A 700 -33.48 -24.39 -12.72
CA ALA A 700 -33.60 -24.34 -11.26
C ALA A 700 -34.82 -23.54 -10.74
N GLN A 701 -35.52 -22.79 -11.61
CA GLN A 701 -36.57 -21.84 -11.23
C GLN A 701 -37.98 -22.47 -11.09
N ALA A 702 -38.17 -23.77 -11.34
CA ALA A 702 -39.50 -24.40 -11.47
C ALA A 702 -40.12 -24.98 -10.16
N GLY A 703 -39.32 -25.43 -9.19
CA GLY A 703 -39.78 -25.65 -7.79
C GLY A 703 -40.80 -26.78 -7.49
N GLU A 704 -40.87 -27.85 -8.28
CA GLU A 704 -41.86 -28.93 -8.09
C GLU A 704 -41.47 -29.99 -7.05
N GLY A 705 -42.44 -30.62 -6.35
CA GLY A 705 -42.25 -31.85 -5.57
C GLY A 705 -42.42 -31.76 -4.05
N VAL A 706 -41.42 -32.28 -3.30
CA VAL A 706 -41.47 -32.64 -1.86
C VAL A 706 -41.72 -31.45 -0.89
N PHE A 707 -41.75 -30.23 -1.41
CA PHE A 707 -41.66 -28.96 -0.69
C PHE A 707 -42.95 -28.50 0.05
N ARG A 708 -43.95 -29.38 0.29
CA ARG A 708 -45.29 -28.98 0.81
C ARG A 708 -45.41 -28.88 2.35
N VAL A 709 -44.56 -29.57 3.12
CA VAL A 709 -44.51 -29.49 4.60
C VAL A 709 -43.93 -28.14 5.10
N LEU A 710 -43.43 -27.32 4.17
CA LEU A 710 -42.89 -25.97 4.39
C LEU A 710 -43.98 -24.89 4.53
N LYS A 711 -45.27 -25.25 4.69
CA LYS A 711 -46.41 -24.30 4.68
C LYS A 711 -46.95 -23.86 6.05
N TRP A 712 -46.51 -24.46 7.16
CA TRP A 712 -46.70 -23.86 8.49
C TRP A 712 -45.59 -22.86 8.77
N ARG A 713 -45.90 -21.79 9.51
CA ARG A 713 -44.94 -20.76 9.93
C ARG A 713 -44.00 -21.31 11.00
#